data_AF-A0A3Q3N8K9-F1
#
_entry.id   AF-A0A3Q3N8K9-F1
#
_cell.length_a   1.000
_cell.length_b   1.000
_cell.length_c   1.000
_cell.angle_alpha   90.00
_cell.angle_beta   90.00
_cell.angle_gamma   90.00
#
_symmetry.space_group_name_H-M   'P 1'
#
loop_
_entity.id
_entity.type
_entity.pdbx_description
1 polymer ?
#
loop_
_entity_poly.entity_id
_entity_poly.type
_entity_poly.pdbx_seq_one_letter_code
_entity_poly.pdbx_strand_id
1 'polypeptide(L)'
;MPSALAVFACRPNSHPFQERHVYLDEPVKIGRSVARCRPAQNNATFDCKVLSRNHALVWFDHKTGKFYLQDTKSSNGTFINSQRLSRGSEESPPCEVLSGDIIQFGVDVTENTRKVTHGCIVSTIKLFLPDGMEARRRSDVIQTPLPLPVDKVAANTPSMYSQELFQLSQYLQEALHREQMLEQKLATLQRLLATTQEASESSWQALIDEDRLLSRLEVMGSQLQAYSKNQTEEGIRKELLSLQEDKHNYETTAKESLRRVMQEKIEVVRKLSEVERSLSNTEDECTHLKEMSERGQEELRELANKYNAAVNEIKELTDKIKAAEGRQEELTQRGATEKRELELRIEEMEEKEQVLQARIEALQADNDFTNERLSALQVRLEQLQEKSIKENNSLDEDIILDGAVEEPVEDKQSPQTPESQEEDEDEEDTDTDDGAVGPEEENDDNCHVNNSGGASTRIQQLIECPPVKQLKETVSSSIHKLANFDEVMDAHLQNNQTAEEDDDILASPDRLKGNQMDAKESDMSDTLSPSKDRSSDDTSDGNMDDQELNEPQNRVALLKAELHRAGLEPGDTEQVIHHLHRELLEAQDLANTGKQRCLELQALLEDERRSNTQQTEESTKQIQYLQTQLAKLQADMEALREQRESTICTTREELYSAQEEILVLRHTMEATTAEREREIAVLQADLGSVRTELEHWRTTAAKYEEEIRRLQEAFSQQQQQQSSASQLQVECVTLQQRCTTLQQDCDGLRSERKALTEKLQRLETELSSTREQSQVLSSSLESLEKREGVLQDKLGSLENQHLQDAGRLKSQLDQAQAHTHTLQREYEDTQSQLLDLRQRYERTEKEKLNIHQELEQCKSNLKLLQDKTSSPSILQPVQAIFIGLVLALLYWCFGQLW
;
A
#
# COMPACT_ATOMS: atom_id res chain seq x y z
N MET A 1 -31.81 31.57 -9.54
CA MET A 1 -30.40 32.01 -9.56
C MET A 1 -29.53 30.77 -9.56
N PRO A 2 -28.31 30.82 -10.14
CA PRO A 2 -27.24 29.90 -9.72
C PRO A 2 -27.00 30.09 -8.22
N SER A 3 -26.83 29.02 -7.46
CA SER A 3 -26.76 29.03 -5.99
C SER A 3 -25.73 28.01 -5.52
N ALA A 4 -24.81 28.43 -4.64
CA ALA A 4 -23.83 27.52 -4.05
C ALA A 4 -24.52 26.57 -3.06
N LEU A 5 -24.09 25.30 -3.02
CA LEU A 5 -24.76 24.25 -2.24
C LEU A 5 -23.76 23.49 -1.37
N ALA A 6 -24.03 23.41 -0.06
CA ALA A 6 -23.33 22.55 0.88
C ALA A 6 -24.21 21.33 1.26
N VAL A 7 -23.74 20.15 0.93
CA VAL A 7 -24.37 18.87 1.28
C VAL A 7 -23.70 18.28 2.51
N PHE A 8 -24.45 18.12 3.59
CA PHE A 8 -23.98 17.53 4.86
C PHE A 8 -24.48 16.09 4.97
N ALA A 9 -23.58 15.11 4.85
CA ALA A 9 -23.88 13.68 4.95
C ALA A 9 -23.40 13.08 6.28
N CYS A 10 -24.31 12.40 6.99
CA CYS A 10 -24.06 11.81 8.31
C CYS A 10 -23.03 10.67 8.25
N ARG A 11 -22.04 10.69 9.14
CA ARG A 11 -21.04 9.61 9.31
C ARG A 11 -21.51 8.55 10.32
N PRO A 12 -20.98 7.31 10.26
CA PRO A 12 -21.37 6.24 11.22
C PRO A 12 -21.05 6.55 12.69
N ASN A 13 -20.04 7.39 12.94
CA ASN A 13 -19.66 7.86 14.28
C ASN A 13 -20.35 9.19 14.69
N SER A 14 -21.46 9.54 14.04
CA SER A 14 -22.26 10.73 14.37
C SER A 14 -23.51 10.35 15.15
N HIS A 15 -23.98 11.26 16.00
CA HIS A 15 -25.38 11.31 16.38
C HIS A 15 -26.26 11.40 15.11
N PRO A 16 -27.32 10.58 14.95
CA PRO A 16 -28.03 10.46 13.68
C PRO A 16 -28.67 11.76 13.18
N PHE A 17 -28.49 12.07 11.90
CA PHE A 17 -29.25 13.11 11.20
C PHE A 17 -29.48 12.75 9.72
N GLN A 18 -30.61 13.20 9.16
CA GLN A 18 -30.87 13.10 7.71
C GLN A 18 -30.00 14.09 6.94
N GLU A 19 -29.52 13.69 5.76
CA GLU A 19 -28.71 14.50 4.84
C GLU A 19 -29.33 15.87 4.56
N ARG A 20 -28.50 16.92 4.53
CA ARG A 20 -28.95 18.31 4.34
C ARG A 20 -28.38 18.90 3.07
N HIS A 21 -29.23 19.56 2.29
CA HIS A 21 -28.89 20.27 1.05
C HIS A 21 -29.04 21.77 1.32
N VAL A 22 -27.97 22.37 1.85
CA VAL A 22 -27.97 23.74 2.38
C VAL A 22 -27.48 24.72 1.32
N TYR A 23 -28.39 25.49 0.74
CA TYR A 23 -28.06 26.58 -0.18
C TYR A 23 -27.39 27.75 0.56
N LEU A 24 -26.30 28.28 -0.02
CA LEU A 24 -25.41 29.28 0.60
C LEU A 24 -25.45 30.63 -0.14
N ASP A 25 -26.65 31.06 -0.54
CA ASP A 25 -26.91 32.42 -1.06
C ASP A 25 -26.60 33.50 0.01
N GLU A 26 -26.87 33.18 1.28
CA GLU A 26 -26.54 33.95 2.47
C GLU A 26 -25.78 33.07 3.50
N PRO A 27 -25.04 33.64 4.47
CA PRO A 27 -24.36 32.86 5.51
C PRO A 27 -25.32 32.02 6.36
N VAL A 28 -25.26 30.69 6.24
CA VAL A 28 -26.13 29.77 6.97
C VAL A 28 -25.55 29.41 8.33
N LYS A 29 -26.40 29.55 9.34
CA LYS A 29 -26.07 29.27 10.73
C LYS A 29 -26.21 27.78 11.06
N ILE A 30 -25.16 27.23 11.67
CA ILE A 30 -25.11 25.88 12.24
C ILE A 30 -25.42 25.94 13.74
N GLY A 31 -26.27 25.03 14.23
CA GLY A 31 -26.56 24.95 15.66
C GLY A 31 -27.66 23.97 16.07
N ARG A 32 -27.97 23.99 17.36
CA ARG A 32 -28.97 23.11 17.99
C ARG A 32 -30.41 23.56 17.73
N SER A 33 -31.28 22.59 17.47
CA SER A 33 -32.75 22.65 17.44
C SER A 33 -33.32 23.54 18.58
N VAL A 34 -34.22 24.45 18.23
CA VAL A 34 -34.98 25.30 19.16
C VAL A 34 -36.40 25.50 18.66
N ALA A 35 -37.32 25.93 19.52
CA ALA A 35 -38.75 26.04 19.18
C ALA A 35 -39.08 26.89 17.92
N ARG A 36 -38.21 27.85 17.55
CA ARG A 36 -38.35 28.69 16.33
C ARG A 36 -37.49 28.24 15.14
N CYS A 37 -36.55 27.30 15.34
CA CYS A 37 -35.63 26.83 14.31
C CYS A 37 -35.52 25.30 14.44
N ARG A 38 -36.28 24.58 13.61
CA ARG A 38 -36.31 23.12 13.58
C ARG A 38 -35.36 22.57 12.50
N PRO A 39 -34.84 21.34 12.67
CA PRO A 39 -34.14 20.64 11.59
C PRO A 39 -35.00 20.55 10.32
N ALA A 40 -34.42 20.90 9.17
CA ALA A 40 -35.02 20.72 7.85
C ALA A 40 -33.90 20.47 6.82
N GLN A 41 -34.21 19.85 5.69
CA GLN A 41 -33.23 19.51 4.65
C GLN A 41 -32.43 20.72 4.16
N ASN A 42 -33.05 21.90 4.06
CA ASN A 42 -32.40 23.13 3.60
C ASN A 42 -31.62 23.90 4.69
N ASN A 43 -31.44 23.35 5.90
CA ASN A 43 -30.74 24.03 6.99
C ASN A 43 -29.75 23.13 7.73
N ALA A 44 -28.75 23.77 8.35
CA ALA A 44 -27.76 23.12 9.21
C ALA A 44 -28.16 23.14 10.70
N THR A 45 -29.45 22.99 10.99
CA THR A 45 -29.96 22.83 12.37
C THR A 45 -30.09 21.36 12.74
N PHE A 46 -29.50 20.95 13.86
CA PHE A 46 -29.46 19.55 14.31
C PHE A 46 -30.09 19.39 15.71
N ASP A 47 -30.80 18.29 15.96
CA ASP A 47 -31.41 18.04 17.29
C ASP A 47 -30.44 17.30 18.24
N CYS A 48 -29.22 17.83 18.35
CA CYS A 48 -28.13 17.23 19.12
C CYS A 48 -27.84 18.04 20.39
N LYS A 49 -27.88 17.39 21.56
CA LYS A 49 -27.73 18.04 22.88
C LYS A 49 -26.39 18.75 23.08
N VAL A 50 -25.30 18.21 22.54
CA VAL A 50 -23.93 18.77 22.70
C VAL A 50 -23.63 19.96 21.77
N LEU A 51 -24.53 20.31 20.84
CA LEU A 51 -24.40 21.53 20.04
C LEU A 51 -24.91 22.78 20.79
N SER A 52 -24.33 23.91 20.42
CA SER A 52 -24.70 25.25 20.89
C SER A 52 -25.83 25.83 20.00
N ARG A 53 -26.64 26.77 20.51
CA ARG A 53 -27.73 27.40 19.69
C ARG A 53 -27.20 28.24 18.52
N ASN A 54 -26.03 28.81 18.73
CA ASN A 54 -25.13 29.33 17.72
C ASN A 54 -23.87 28.48 17.93
N HIS A 55 -23.48 27.67 16.95
CA HIS A 55 -22.33 26.78 17.08
C HIS A 55 -21.27 27.15 16.05
N ALA A 56 -21.64 27.14 14.77
CA ALA A 56 -20.79 27.65 13.69
C ALA A 56 -21.61 28.46 12.66
N LEU A 57 -20.91 29.11 11.74
CA LEU A 57 -21.46 29.79 10.57
C LEU A 57 -20.75 29.24 9.32
N VAL A 58 -21.49 28.91 8.26
CA VAL A 58 -20.95 28.46 6.98
C VAL A 58 -21.45 29.35 5.85
N TRP A 59 -20.56 29.75 4.93
CA TRP A 59 -20.93 30.59 3.79
C TRP A 59 -20.04 30.34 2.57
N PHE A 60 -20.52 30.81 1.42
CA PHE A 60 -19.76 30.87 0.18
C PHE A 60 -19.38 32.33 -0.13
N ASP A 61 -18.09 32.62 -0.27
CA ASP A 61 -17.64 33.93 -0.73
C ASP A 61 -17.61 33.97 -2.27
N HIS A 62 -18.65 34.58 -2.82
CA HIS A 62 -18.84 34.83 -4.24
C HIS A 62 -17.71 35.66 -4.90
N LYS A 63 -16.83 36.33 -4.13
CA LYS A 63 -15.67 37.07 -4.67
C LYS A 63 -14.42 36.23 -4.84
N THR A 64 -14.21 35.23 -3.97
CA THR A 64 -13.01 34.36 -4.00
C THR A 64 -13.29 32.97 -4.53
N GLY A 65 -14.56 32.58 -4.66
CA GLY A 65 -14.96 31.23 -5.09
C GLY A 65 -14.72 30.16 -4.03
N LYS A 66 -14.62 30.55 -2.75
CA LYS A 66 -14.24 29.69 -1.62
C LYS A 66 -15.38 29.54 -0.61
N PHE A 67 -15.39 28.42 0.07
CA PHE A 67 -16.31 28.11 1.17
C PHE A 67 -15.60 28.29 2.49
N TYR A 68 -16.28 28.88 3.46
CA TYR A 68 -15.73 29.16 4.79
C TYR A 68 -16.63 28.65 5.90
N LEU A 69 -16.00 28.15 6.96
CA LEU A 69 -16.62 27.75 8.22
C LEU A 69 -15.96 28.52 9.37
N GLN A 70 -16.76 29.01 10.31
CA GLN A 70 -16.28 29.73 11.48
C GLN A 70 -16.98 29.22 12.74
N ASP A 71 -16.23 28.95 13.81
CA ASP A 71 -16.78 28.67 15.13
C ASP A 71 -17.28 29.96 15.79
N THR A 72 -18.54 29.95 16.24
CA THR A 72 -19.25 31.13 16.77
C THR A 72 -19.34 31.11 18.30
N LYS A 73 -18.21 30.81 18.97
CA LYS A 73 -18.08 30.67 20.44
C LYS A 73 -18.82 29.43 20.95
N SER A 74 -18.64 28.32 20.25
CA SER A 74 -19.21 27.03 20.63
C SER A 74 -18.59 26.49 21.92
N SER A 75 -19.42 25.87 22.75
CA SER A 75 -18.95 25.36 24.06
C SER A 75 -18.02 24.16 23.89
N ASN A 76 -18.37 23.25 22.97
CA ASN A 76 -17.71 21.97 22.79
C ASN A 76 -16.73 21.92 21.60
N GLY A 77 -16.65 22.99 20.79
CA GLY A 77 -15.72 23.13 19.66
C GLY A 77 -16.29 22.67 18.31
N THR A 78 -15.96 23.42 17.27
CA THR A 78 -16.05 23.00 15.86
C THR A 78 -14.70 22.47 15.40
N PHE A 79 -14.71 21.43 14.56
CA PHE A 79 -13.51 20.77 14.05
C PHE A 79 -13.64 20.53 12.53
N ILE A 80 -12.51 20.64 11.80
CA ILE A 80 -12.38 20.23 10.40
C ILE A 80 -11.24 19.21 10.33
N ASN A 81 -11.48 18.01 9.78
CA ASN A 81 -10.51 16.92 9.67
C ASN A 81 -9.77 16.66 11.01
N SER A 82 -10.56 16.55 12.09
CA SER A 82 -10.12 16.41 13.49
C SER A 82 -9.35 17.59 14.09
N GLN A 83 -9.04 18.65 13.33
CA GLN A 83 -8.41 19.87 13.83
C GLN A 83 -9.47 20.85 14.38
N ARG A 84 -9.33 21.26 15.64
CA ARG A 84 -10.26 22.20 16.32
C ARG A 84 -10.00 23.64 15.89
N LEU A 85 -11.06 24.42 15.61
CA LEU A 85 -10.94 25.78 15.07
C LEU A 85 -10.70 26.88 16.13
N SER A 86 -11.25 26.72 17.34
CA SER A 86 -11.09 27.64 18.47
C SER A 86 -11.21 26.91 19.80
N ARG A 87 -10.76 27.52 20.91
CA ARG A 87 -11.01 26.97 22.26
C ARG A 87 -12.49 27.09 22.63
N GLY A 88 -12.91 26.36 23.67
CA GLY A 88 -14.31 26.38 24.11
C GLY A 88 -14.77 27.78 24.50
N SER A 89 -15.85 28.26 23.87
CA SER A 89 -16.39 29.62 24.00
C SER A 89 -15.56 30.75 23.36
N GLU A 90 -14.53 30.44 22.57
CA GLU A 90 -13.78 31.41 21.75
C GLU A 90 -14.25 31.38 20.27
N GLU A 91 -14.14 32.50 19.57
CA GLU A 91 -14.47 32.63 18.14
C GLU A 91 -13.28 32.19 17.30
N SER A 92 -13.49 31.39 16.24
CA SER A 92 -12.41 31.11 15.29
C SER A 92 -12.26 32.24 14.26
N PRO A 93 -11.09 32.38 13.61
CA PRO A 93 -11.06 33.01 12.29
C PRO A 93 -11.89 32.19 11.28
N PRO A 94 -12.30 32.76 10.14
CA PRO A 94 -12.87 31.99 9.03
C PRO A 94 -11.85 30.97 8.50
N CYS A 95 -12.20 29.69 8.53
CA CYS A 95 -11.39 28.61 7.98
C CYS A 95 -11.97 28.14 6.65
N GLU A 96 -11.12 28.00 5.63
CA GLU A 96 -11.53 27.50 4.31
C GLU A 96 -11.86 26.00 4.38
N VAL A 97 -12.90 25.58 3.66
CA VAL A 97 -13.39 24.19 3.61
C VAL A 97 -13.43 23.69 2.18
N LEU A 98 -13.03 22.44 1.96
CA LEU A 98 -12.97 21.78 0.65
C LEU A 98 -14.01 20.65 0.55
N SER A 99 -14.36 20.26 -0.68
CA SER A 99 -15.30 19.15 -0.86
C SER A 99 -14.65 17.83 -0.43
N GLY A 100 -15.37 17.06 0.38
CA GLY A 100 -14.89 15.83 1.00
C GLY A 100 -14.38 15.96 2.44
N ASP A 101 -14.21 17.18 2.97
CA ASP A 101 -13.75 17.38 4.35
C ASP A 101 -14.73 16.79 5.39
N ILE A 102 -14.20 16.33 6.52
CA ILE A 102 -14.98 15.84 7.66
C ILE A 102 -15.11 16.98 8.67
N ILE A 103 -16.33 17.49 8.84
CA ILE A 103 -16.66 18.52 9.83
C ILE A 103 -17.32 17.85 11.04
N GLN A 104 -16.86 18.20 12.24
CA GLN A 104 -17.46 17.76 13.49
C GLN A 104 -17.89 18.97 14.34
N PHE A 105 -19.09 18.87 14.92
CA PHE A 105 -19.69 19.88 15.78
C PHE A 105 -19.88 19.31 17.18
N GLY A 106 -19.11 19.83 18.14
CA GLY A 106 -19.02 19.34 19.50
C GLY A 106 -18.19 18.06 19.65
N VAL A 107 -18.19 17.52 20.87
CA VAL A 107 -17.58 16.23 21.25
C VAL A 107 -18.60 15.42 22.04
N ASP A 108 -18.40 14.12 22.12
CA ASP A 108 -19.27 13.22 22.88
C ASP A 108 -19.20 13.53 24.38
N VAL A 109 -20.36 13.65 25.04
CA VAL A 109 -20.46 13.99 26.47
C VAL A 109 -21.27 12.95 27.22
N THR A 110 -20.62 12.24 28.14
CA THR A 110 -21.25 11.27 29.04
C THR A 110 -21.80 11.97 30.29
N GLU A 111 -23.08 11.81 30.60
CA GLU A 111 -23.65 12.30 31.86
C GLU A 111 -23.31 11.35 33.02
N ASN A 112 -22.34 11.76 33.85
CA ASN A 112 -21.89 11.04 35.05
C ASN A 112 -23.02 10.60 36.00
N THR A 113 -24.15 11.32 36.00
CA THR A 113 -25.32 11.04 36.83
C THR A 113 -26.23 9.93 36.30
N ARG A 114 -26.07 9.50 35.04
CA ARG A 114 -26.99 8.56 34.36
C ARG A 114 -26.32 7.52 33.45
N LYS A 115 -25.01 7.57 33.24
CA LYS A 115 -24.26 6.74 32.25
C LYS A 115 -24.81 6.85 30.81
N VAL A 116 -25.43 7.97 30.45
CA VAL A 116 -25.92 8.24 29.09
C VAL A 116 -24.88 9.06 28.34
N THR A 117 -24.38 8.54 27.22
CA THR A 117 -23.49 9.28 26.30
C THR A 117 -24.32 10.05 25.28
N HIS A 118 -24.06 11.34 25.16
CA HIS A 118 -24.64 12.19 24.11
C HIS A 118 -23.61 12.43 23.01
N GLY A 119 -23.79 11.74 21.88
CA GLY A 119 -22.92 11.86 20.72
C GLY A 119 -22.95 13.23 20.04
N CYS A 120 -21.82 13.63 19.46
CA CYS A 120 -21.66 14.83 18.64
C CYS A 120 -22.18 14.65 17.20
N ILE A 121 -22.20 15.73 16.41
CA ILE A 121 -22.54 15.65 14.97
C ILE A 121 -21.24 15.54 14.18
N VAL A 122 -21.09 14.48 13.38
CA VAL A 122 -19.97 14.25 12.47
C VAL A 122 -20.50 14.11 11.04
N SER A 123 -20.10 15.03 10.16
CA SER A 123 -20.56 15.10 8.78
C SER A 123 -19.38 15.08 7.83
N THR A 124 -19.47 14.32 6.75
CA THR A 124 -18.73 14.70 5.53
C THR A 124 -19.48 15.86 4.88
N ILE A 125 -18.75 16.85 4.38
CA ILE A 125 -19.33 17.92 3.55
C ILE A 125 -18.99 17.66 2.08
N LYS A 126 -19.96 17.88 1.19
CA LYS A 126 -19.70 18.07 -0.24
C LYS A 126 -20.12 19.48 -0.61
N LEU A 127 -19.33 20.16 -1.42
CA LEU A 127 -19.49 21.57 -1.74
C LEU A 127 -19.65 21.72 -3.25
N PHE A 128 -20.65 22.47 -3.68
CA PHE A 128 -20.92 22.73 -5.10
C PHE A 128 -20.98 24.24 -5.34
N LEU A 129 -20.24 24.69 -6.35
CA LEU A 129 -20.21 26.06 -6.82
C LEU A 129 -21.57 26.45 -7.46
N PRO A 130 -21.88 27.76 -7.62
CA PRO A 130 -23.14 28.20 -8.21
C PRO A 130 -23.42 27.69 -9.63
N ASP A 131 -22.38 27.30 -10.37
CA ASP A 131 -22.47 26.67 -11.71
C ASP A 131 -22.85 25.18 -11.69
N GLY A 132 -22.93 24.57 -10.49
CA GLY A 132 -23.23 23.15 -10.29
C GLY A 132 -22.02 22.23 -10.28
N MET A 133 -20.79 22.73 -10.48
CA MET A 133 -19.58 21.92 -10.35
C MET A 133 -19.22 21.66 -8.88
N GLU A 134 -18.72 20.46 -8.57
CA GLU A 134 -18.19 20.18 -7.24
C GLU A 134 -16.91 21.00 -7.00
N ALA A 135 -16.81 21.62 -5.83
CA ALA A 135 -15.66 22.41 -5.44
C ALA A 135 -14.42 21.52 -5.25
N ARG A 136 -13.23 22.11 -5.47
CA ARG A 136 -11.93 21.44 -5.44
C ARG A 136 -11.77 20.52 -4.23
N ARG A 137 -11.33 19.28 -4.45
CA ARG A 137 -11.07 18.31 -3.38
C ARG A 137 -9.63 18.43 -2.90
N ARG A 138 -9.39 18.01 -1.65
CA ARG A 138 -8.06 18.08 -1.02
C ARG A 138 -7.04 17.12 -1.65
N SER A 139 -7.52 16.09 -2.36
CA SER A 139 -6.74 15.09 -3.11
C SER A 139 -6.08 15.61 -4.39
N ASP A 140 -6.56 16.73 -4.93
CA ASP A 140 -6.20 17.17 -6.30
C ASP A 140 -4.90 18.01 -6.32
N VAL A 141 -4.23 18.14 -5.17
CA VAL A 141 -3.08 19.03 -4.95
C VAL A 141 -1.77 18.23 -4.88
N ILE A 142 -1.32 17.76 -6.05
CA ILE A 142 0.08 17.36 -6.22
C ILE A 142 0.90 18.65 -6.36
N GLN A 143 1.39 19.19 -5.25
CA GLN A 143 2.22 20.40 -5.25
C GLN A 143 3.71 20.02 -5.27
N THR A 144 4.33 20.14 -6.44
CA THR A 144 5.78 19.97 -6.62
C THR A 144 6.57 20.99 -5.79
N PRO A 145 7.59 20.57 -5.01
CA PRO A 145 8.42 21.49 -4.27
C PRO A 145 9.43 22.19 -5.18
N LEU A 146 9.31 23.50 -5.34
CA LEU A 146 10.36 24.38 -5.87
C LEU A 146 10.96 25.20 -4.71
N PRO A 147 12.30 25.34 -4.63
CA PRO A 147 12.95 25.96 -3.49
C PRO A 147 12.98 27.50 -3.57
N LEU A 148 12.72 28.16 -2.44
CA LEU A 148 13.02 29.57 -2.21
C LEU A 148 13.60 29.74 -0.78
N PRO A 149 14.37 30.83 -0.52
CA PRO A 149 15.52 30.74 0.37
C PRO A 149 15.23 30.92 1.87
N VAL A 150 16.21 30.51 2.66
CA VAL A 150 16.27 30.61 4.12
C VAL A 150 16.34 32.07 4.57
N ASP A 151 15.39 32.52 5.41
CA ASP A 151 15.85 33.16 6.66
C ASP A 151 14.96 33.00 7.92
N LYS A 152 15.68 32.76 9.01
CA LYS A 152 15.39 32.75 10.47
C LYS A 152 13.94 32.83 11.03
N VAL A 153 13.59 31.72 11.69
CA VAL A 153 12.96 31.61 13.03
C VAL A 153 11.50 32.05 13.24
N ALA A 154 10.63 31.04 13.30
CA ALA A 154 9.72 30.84 14.43
C ALA A 154 9.52 29.33 14.67
N ALA A 155 9.92 28.83 15.84
CA ALA A 155 9.74 27.41 16.18
C ALA A 155 8.31 27.16 16.71
N ASN A 156 7.55 26.29 16.03
CA ASN A 156 6.46 25.42 16.55
C ASN A 156 5.55 24.86 15.43
N THR A 157 6.11 24.45 14.29
CA THR A 157 5.44 23.53 13.36
C THR A 157 5.89 22.09 13.68
N PRO A 158 5.00 21.19 14.12
CA PRO A 158 5.30 19.77 14.10
C PRO A 158 5.56 19.34 12.65
N SER A 159 6.64 18.61 12.40
CA SER A 159 6.81 17.95 11.10
C SER A 159 5.71 16.90 10.93
N MET A 160 5.24 16.67 9.69
CA MET A 160 4.12 15.74 9.43
C MET A 160 4.39 14.34 10.01
N TYR A 161 5.65 13.91 9.98
CA TYR A 161 6.14 12.68 10.59
C TYR A 161 5.75 12.54 12.08
N SER A 162 5.75 13.62 12.86
CA SER A 162 5.34 13.59 14.27
C SER A 162 3.84 13.39 14.45
N GLN A 163 3.01 13.81 13.49
CA GLN A 163 1.56 13.64 13.52
C GLN A 163 1.16 12.24 13.03
N GLU A 164 1.83 11.73 12.01
CA GLU A 164 1.71 10.35 11.53
C GLU A 164 2.13 9.34 12.61
N LEU A 165 3.25 9.60 13.31
CA LEU A 165 3.73 8.73 14.39
C LEU A 165 2.81 8.76 15.63
N PHE A 166 2.20 9.92 15.94
CA PHE A 166 1.17 10.02 16.99
C PHE A 166 -0.12 9.29 16.58
N GLN A 167 -0.55 9.40 15.33
CA GLN A 167 -1.74 8.72 14.82
C GLN A 167 -1.53 7.19 14.72
N LEU A 168 -0.31 6.74 14.38
CA LEU A 168 0.09 5.34 14.45
C LEU A 168 0.09 4.82 15.89
N SER A 169 0.64 5.60 16.84
CA SER A 169 0.57 5.28 18.28
C SER A 169 -0.88 5.15 18.78
N GLN A 170 -1.76 6.06 18.34
CA GLN A 170 -3.18 6.00 18.65
C GLN A 170 -3.83 4.72 18.08
N TYR A 171 -3.58 4.38 16.81
CA TYR A 171 -4.05 3.12 16.23
C TYR A 171 -3.48 1.88 16.94
N LEU A 172 -2.23 1.93 17.42
CA LEU A 172 -1.61 0.84 18.17
C LEU A 172 -2.31 0.62 19.53
N GLN A 173 -2.62 1.70 20.26
CA GLN A 173 -3.42 1.62 21.49
C GLN A 173 -4.86 1.17 21.22
N GLU A 174 -5.46 1.59 20.10
CA GLU A 174 -6.79 1.14 19.69
C GLU A 174 -6.81 -0.33 19.23
N ALA A 175 -5.70 -0.85 18.70
CA ALA A 175 -5.52 -2.27 18.41
C ALA A 175 -5.37 -3.09 19.70
N LEU A 176 -4.45 -2.69 20.58
CA LEU A 176 -4.22 -3.32 21.89
C LEU A 176 -5.49 -3.38 22.75
N HIS A 177 -6.31 -2.32 22.73
CA HIS A 177 -7.57 -2.32 23.48
C HIS A 177 -8.64 -3.24 22.86
N ARG A 178 -8.67 -3.39 21.52
CA ARG A 178 -9.52 -4.39 20.86
C ARG A 178 -9.05 -5.81 21.14
N GLU A 179 -7.74 -6.03 21.14
CA GLU A 179 -7.09 -7.30 21.49
C GLU A 179 -7.46 -7.73 22.91
N GLN A 180 -7.26 -6.87 23.92
CA GLN A 180 -7.69 -7.13 25.31
C GLN A 180 -9.20 -7.42 25.45
N MET A 181 -10.05 -6.74 24.65
CA MET A 181 -11.48 -7.02 24.68
C MET A 181 -11.83 -8.35 24.00
N LEU A 182 -11.09 -8.75 22.96
CA LEU A 182 -11.20 -10.06 22.33
C LEU A 182 -10.71 -11.17 23.27
N GLU A 183 -9.60 -10.98 23.99
CA GLU A 183 -9.13 -11.88 25.05
C GLU A 183 -10.20 -12.05 26.15
N GLN A 184 -10.80 -10.97 26.65
CA GLN A 184 -11.87 -11.05 27.65
C GLN A 184 -13.13 -11.75 27.12
N LYS A 185 -13.52 -11.52 25.86
CA LYS A 185 -14.62 -12.24 25.20
C LYS A 185 -14.28 -13.73 25.06
N LEU A 186 -13.06 -14.07 24.62
CA LEU A 186 -12.61 -15.44 24.40
C LEU A 186 -12.50 -16.21 25.72
N ALA A 187 -11.94 -15.61 26.78
CA ALA A 187 -11.91 -16.20 28.12
C ALA A 187 -13.31 -16.36 28.75
N THR A 188 -14.27 -15.53 28.35
CA THR A 188 -15.67 -15.68 28.78
C THR A 188 -16.38 -16.79 27.99
N LEU A 189 -16.16 -16.88 26.68
CA LEU A 189 -16.65 -17.98 25.85
C LEU A 189 -16.05 -19.34 26.26
N GLN A 190 -14.77 -19.40 26.63
CA GLN A 190 -14.14 -20.60 27.19
C GLN A 190 -14.78 -21.03 28.50
N ARG A 191 -15.07 -20.09 29.41
CA ARG A 191 -15.76 -20.37 30.67
C ARG A 191 -17.17 -20.92 30.43
N LEU A 192 -17.91 -20.29 29.53
CA LEU A 192 -19.27 -20.73 29.16
C LEU A 192 -19.26 -22.09 28.46
N LEU A 193 -18.28 -22.36 27.60
CA LEU A 193 -18.09 -23.67 26.98
C LEU A 193 -17.86 -24.75 28.04
N ALA A 194 -16.99 -24.49 29.01
CA ALA A 194 -16.71 -25.41 30.12
C ALA A 194 -17.95 -25.68 30.99
N THR A 195 -18.70 -24.65 31.40
CA THR A 195 -19.94 -24.84 32.19
C THR A 195 -21.04 -25.53 31.39
N THR A 196 -21.13 -25.28 30.08
CA THR A 196 -22.10 -25.99 29.21
C THR A 196 -21.70 -27.47 29.03
N GLN A 197 -20.39 -27.76 28.92
CA GLN A 197 -19.88 -29.12 28.89
C GLN A 197 -20.19 -29.86 30.20
N GLU A 198 -19.82 -29.29 31.36
CA GLU A 198 -20.10 -29.88 32.68
C GLU A 198 -21.60 -30.13 32.92
N ALA A 199 -22.45 -29.17 32.55
CA ALA A 199 -23.91 -29.34 32.58
C ALA A 199 -24.39 -30.46 31.65
N SER A 200 -23.81 -30.60 30.45
CA SER A 200 -24.16 -31.68 29.53
C SER A 200 -23.70 -33.05 30.02
N GLU A 201 -22.50 -33.17 30.58
CA GLU A 201 -21.96 -34.40 31.17
C GLU A 201 -22.80 -34.83 32.38
N SER A 202 -23.20 -33.89 33.25
CA SER A 202 -24.14 -34.15 34.34
C SER A 202 -25.52 -34.58 33.85
N SER A 203 -26.00 -34.05 32.72
CA SER A 203 -27.29 -34.43 32.14
C SER A 203 -27.24 -35.83 31.54
N TRP A 204 -26.18 -36.18 30.82
CA TRP A 204 -25.94 -37.54 30.32
C TRP A 204 -25.84 -38.55 31.47
N GLN A 205 -25.14 -38.21 32.55
CA GLN A 205 -25.02 -39.07 33.72
C GLN A 205 -26.38 -39.33 34.39
N ALA A 206 -27.21 -38.29 34.55
CA ALA A 206 -28.56 -38.44 35.10
C ALA A 206 -29.45 -39.36 34.24
N LEU A 207 -29.39 -39.21 32.91
CA LEU A 207 -30.17 -40.02 31.95
C LEU A 207 -29.72 -41.50 31.97
N ILE A 208 -28.41 -41.76 32.11
CA ILE A 208 -27.86 -43.11 32.32
C ILE A 208 -28.34 -43.74 33.64
N ASP A 209 -28.45 -42.94 34.72
CA ASP A 209 -28.92 -43.43 36.01
C ASP A 209 -30.45 -43.61 36.07
N GLU A 210 -31.22 -42.87 35.26
CA GLU A 210 -32.64 -43.13 35.01
C GLU A 210 -32.86 -44.44 34.24
N ASP A 211 -32.13 -44.68 33.15
CA ASP A 211 -32.18 -45.95 32.39
C ASP A 211 -31.84 -47.18 33.26
N ARG A 212 -30.86 -47.03 34.16
CA ARG A 212 -30.53 -48.04 35.19
C ARG A 212 -31.68 -48.27 36.18
N LEU A 213 -32.41 -47.23 36.56
CA LEU A 213 -33.58 -47.35 37.45
C LEU A 213 -34.76 -48.00 36.73
N LEU A 214 -35.03 -47.64 35.47
CA LEU A 214 -36.06 -48.25 34.63
C LEU A 214 -35.77 -49.74 34.39
N SER A 215 -34.55 -50.09 33.98
CA SER A 215 -34.08 -51.49 33.84
C SER A 215 -34.27 -52.28 35.14
N ARG A 216 -34.00 -51.67 36.30
CA ARG A 216 -34.19 -52.31 37.61
C ARG A 216 -35.68 -52.50 37.96
N LEU A 217 -36.53 -51.54 37.64
CA LEU A 217 -37.98 -51.63 37.82
C LEU A 217 -38.59 -52.70 36.92
N GLU A 218 -38.15 -52.82 35.67
CA GLU A 218 -38.59 -53.87 34.74
C GLU A 218 -38.20 -55.28 35.23
N VAL A 219 -36.97 -55.45 35.73
CA VAL A 219 -36.53 -56.71 36.35
C VAL A 219 -37.35 -57.04 37.61
N MET A 220 -37.64 -56.06 38.46
CA MET A 220 -38.49 -56.27 39.65
C MET A 220 -39.95 -56.58 39.29
N GLY A 221 -40.51 -55.92 38.27
CA GLY A 221 -41.84 -56.22 37.74
C GLY A 221 -41.92 -57.61 37.15
N SER A 222 -40.89 -58.03 36.40
CA SER A 222 -40.75 -59.38 35.84
C SER A 222 -40.67 -60.46 36.92
N GLN A 223 -39.90 -60.21 38.00
CA GLN A 223 -39.82 -61.11 39.16
C GLN A 223 -41.17 -61.24 39.88
N LEU A 224 -41.87 -60.13 40.13
CA LEU A 224 -43.22 -60.15 40.70
C LEU A 224 -44.23 -60.87 39.80
N GLN A 225 -44.11 -60.73 38.48
CA GLN A 225 -44.96 -61.43 37.52
C GLN A 225 -44.65 -62.94 37.43
N ALA A 226 -43.39 -63.33 37.60
CA ALA A 226 -42.99 -64.74 37.71
C ALA A 226 -43.57 -65.39 38.97
N TYR A 227 -43.43 -64.73 40.15
CA TYR A 227 -44.01 -65.21 41.40
C TYR A 227 -45.55 -65.23 41.42
N SER A 228 -46.24 -64.44 40.58
CA SER A 228 -47.71 -64.42 40.53
C SER A 228 -48.32 -65.60 39.75
N LYS A 229 -47.52 -66.32 38.96
CA LYS A 229 -47.94 -67.54 38.23
C LYS A 229 -47.38 -68.76 38.95
N ASN A 230 -48.22 -69.78 39.18
CA ASN A 230 -47.80 -71.01 39.88
C ASN A 230 -46.74 -71.79 39.08
N GLN A 231 -45.46 -71.47 39.29
CA GLN A 231 -44.33 -72.17 38.69
C GLN A 231 -44.15 -73.56 39.32
N THR A 232 -43.91 -74.58 38.51
CA THR A 232 -43.55 -75.92 39.00
C THR A 232 -42.05 -75.98 39.34
N GLU A 233 -41.68 -76.76 40.36
CA GLU A 233 -40.30 -76.82 40.88
C GLU A 233 -39.25 -77.24 39.81
N GLU A 234 -39.67 -77.95 38.76
CA GLU A 234 -38.84 -78.32 37.62
C GLU A 234 -38.79 -77.24 36.52
N GLY A 235 -39.84 -76.42 36.39
CA GLY A 235 -39.81 -75.20 35.59
C GLY A 235 -38.81 -74.20 36.17
N ILE A 236 -38.93 -73.92 37.49
CA ILE A 236 -38.01 -73.05 38.23
C ILE A 236 -36.56 -73.54 38.07
N ARG A 237 -36.28 -74.84 38.16
CA ARG A 237 -34.91 -75.35 37.96
C ARG A 237 -34.36 -75.15 36.54
N LYS A 238 -35.20 -75.26 35.50
CA LYS A 238 -34.75 -75.03 34.11
C LYS A 238 -34.51 -73.55 33.84
N GLU A 239 -35.41 -72.69 34.32
CA GLU A 239 -35.29 -71.23 34.22
C GLU A 239 -34.09 -70.70 35.03
N LEU A 240 -33.83 -71.25 36.23
CA LEU A 240 -32.64 -70.95 37.01
C LEU A 240 -31.34 -71.38 36.30
N LEU A 241 -31.34 -72.52 35.60
CA LEU A 241 -30.19 -72.98 34.83
C LEU A 241 -29.91 -72.10 33.61
N SER A 242 -30.95 -71.74 32.83
CA SER A 242 -30.77 -70.81 31.69
C SER A 242 -30.33 -69.43 32.17
N LEU A 243 -30.95 -68.87 33.21
CA LEU A 243 -30.52 -67.59 33.80
C LEU A 243 -29.08 -67.63 34.34
N GLN A 244 -28.60 -68.79 34.80
CA GLN A 244 -27.21 -68.97 35.25
C GLN A 244 -26.22 -69.10 34.07
N GLU A 245 -26.62 -69.71 32.96
CA GLU A 245 -25.84 -69.78 31.72
C GLU A 245 -25.80 -68.42 31.02
N ASP A 246 -26.94 -67.74 30.86
CA ASP A 246 -27.05 -66.38 30.35
C ASP A 246 -26.20 -65.41 31.19
N LYS A 247 -26.31 -65.46 32.52
CA LYS A 247 -25.45 -64.68 33.42
C LYS A 247 -23.97 -64.93 33.15
N HIS A 248 -23.55 -66.18 32.94
CA HIS A 248 -22.15 -66.50 32.65
C HIS A 248 -21.71 -65.97 31.28
N ASN A 249 -22.58 -66.01 30.28
CA ASN A 249 -22.35 -65.46 28.95
C ASN A 249 -22.22 -63.93 29.00
N TYR A 250 -23.16 -63.22 29.64
CA TYR A 250 -23.09 -61.78 29.86
C TYR A 250 -21.85 -61.38 30.67
N GLU A 251 -21.53 -62.09 31.76
CA GLU A 251 -20.34 -61.83 32.58
C GLU A 251 -19.04 -62.02 31.78
N THR A 252 -18.99 -63.00 30.87
CA THR A 252 -17.83 -63.25 30.01
C THR A 252 -17.70 -62.18 28.92
N THR A 253 -18.78 -61.87 28.20
CA THR A 253 -18.80 -60.82 27.17
C THR A 253 -18.48 -59.44 27.75
N ALA A 254 -18.97 -59.12 28.95
CA ALA A 254 -18.65 -57.87 29.65
C ALA A 254 -17.17 -57.80 30.08
N LYS A 255 -16.56 -58.92 30.49
CA LYS A 255 -15.11 -58.98 30.77
C LYS A 255 -14.27 -58.82 29.51
N GLU A 256 -14.71 -59.36 28.37
CA GLU A 256 -14.00 -59.24 27.10
C GLU A 256 -14.12 -57.84 26.48
N SER A 257 -15.29 -57.21 26.54
CA SER A 257 -15.45 -55.81 26.11
C SER A 257 -14.65 -54.86 27.01
N LEU A 258 -14.68 -55.04 28.33
CA LEU A 258 -13.87 -54.26 29.26
C LEU A 258 -12.36 -54.43 29.01
N ARG A 259 -11.89 -55.65 28.74
CA ARG A 259 -10.49 -55.91 28.33
C ARG A 259 -10.14 -55.17 27.04
N ARG A 260 -11.03 -55.19 26.04
CA ARG A 260 -10.81 -54.48 24.77
C ARG A 260 -10.70 -52.97 24.97
N VAL A 261 -11.62 -52.37 25.74
CA VAL A 261 -11.59 -50.93 26.08
C VAL A 261 -10.34 -50.58 26.90
N MET A 262 -9.87 -51.45 27.79
CA MET A 262 -8.59 -51.26 28.49
C MET A 262 -7.39 -51.32 27.54
N GLN A 263 -7.38 -52.25 26.58
CA GLN A 263 -6.34 -52.36 25.54
C GLN A 263 -6.30 -51.09 24.68
N GLU A 264 -7.46 -50.64 24.19
CA GLU A 264 -7.63 -49.42 23.40
C GLU A 264 -7.19 -48.18 24.20
N LYS A 265 -7.56 -48.07 25.48
CA LYS A 265 -7.10 -47.00 26.38
C LYS A 265 -5.57 -46.99 26.53
N ILE A 266 -4.92 -48.14 26.68
CA ILE A 266 -3.46 -48.24 26.75
C ILE A 266 -2.82 -47.77 25.44
N GLU A 267 -3.37 -48.15 24.29
CA GLU A 267 -2.89 -47.65 22.99
C GLU A 267 -3.09 -46.15 22.80
N VAL A 268 -4.23 -45.59 23.23
CA VAL A 268 -4.50 -44.14 23.15
C VAL A 268 -3.54 -43.38 24.06
N VAL A 269 -3.30 -43.83 25.30
CA VAL A 269 -2.31 -43.22 26.20
C VAL A 269 -0.89 -43.34 25.64
N ARG A 270 -0.54 -44.46 25.00
CA ARG A 270 0.75 -44.61 24.31
C ARG A 270 0.89 -43.60 23.17
N LYS A 271 -0.14 -43.43 22.34
CA LYS A 271 -0.19 -42.45 21.23
C LYS A 271 -0.16 -41.00 21.76
N LEU A 272 -0.85 -40.70 22.86
CA LEU A 272 -0.81 -39.40 23.55
C LEU A 272 0.64 -39.05 23.94
N SER A 273 1.31 -39.93 24.68
CA SER A 273 2.73 -39.74 25.07
C SER A 273 3.73 -39.75 23.91
N GLU A 274 3.30 -40.11 22.69
CA GLU A 274 4.09 -40.01 21.46
C GLU A 274 3.90 -38.63 20.81
N VAL A 275 2.66 -38.14 20.78
CA VAL A 275 2.31 -36.79 20.34
C VAL A 275 2.87 -35.72 21.29
N GLU A 276 2.71 -35.85 22.60
CA GLU A 276 3.25 -34.93 23.63
C GLU A 276 4.77 -34.73 23.48
N ARG A 277 5.50 -35.81 23.20
CA ARG A 277 6.95 -35.75 22.95
C ARG A 277 7.27 -35.07 21.63
N SER A 278 6.51 -35.35 20.56
CA SER A 278 6.69 -34.65 19.29
C SER A 278 6.39 -33.14 19.40
N LEU A 279 5.38 -32.77 20.20
CA LEU A 279 5.04 -31.38 20.47
C LEU A 279 6.17 -30.67 21.21
N SER A 280 6.66 -31.24 22.32
CA SER A 280 7.81 -30.72 23.06
C SER A 280 9.04 -30.51 22.16
N ASN A 281 9.37 -31.48 21.30
CA ASN A 281 10.48 -31.34 20.35
C ASN A 281 10.25 -30.15 19.39
N THR A 282 9.03 -29.98 18.86
CA THR A 282 8.72 -28.85 17.96
C THR A 282 8.65 -27.50 18.68
N GLU A 283 8.31 -27.48 19.97
CA GLU A 283 8.36 -26.29 20.82
C GLU A 283 9.82 -25.88 21.10
N ASP A 284 10.70 -26.85 21.38
CA ASP A 284 12.16 -26.65 21.49
C ASP A 284 12.75 -26.14 20.16
N GLU A 285 12.38 -26.73 19.02
CA GLU A 285 12.80 -26.25 17.68
C GLU A 285 12.30 -24.82 17.41
N CYS A 286 11.05 -24.49 17.74
CA CYS A 286 10.49 -23.16 17.56
C CYS A 286 11.16 -22.10 18.46
N THR A 287 11.48 -22.44 19.71
CA THR A 287 12.22 -21.52 20.60
C THR A 287 13.64 -21.29 20.09
N HIS A 288 14.35 -22.33 19.64
CA HIS A 288 15.68 -22.18 19.06
C HIS A 288 15.70 -21.34 17.77
N LEU A 289 14.73 -21.54 16.88
CA LEU A 289 14.56 -20.70 15.67
C LEU A 289 14.24 -19.24 16.02
N LYS A 290 13.47 -19.00 17.08
CA LYS A 290 13.18 -17.65 17.59
C LYS A 290 14.45 -16.98 18.15
N GLU A 291 15.24 -17.68 18.96
CA GLU A 291 16.53 -17.16 19.46
C GLU A 291 17.53 -16.85 18.34
N MET A 292 17.58 -17.71 17.30
CA MET A 292 18.38 -17.47 16.10
C MET A 292 17.93 -16.20 15.37
N SER A 293 16.61 -16.00 15.21
CA SER A 293 16.05 -14.81 14.55
C SER A 293 16.25 -13.53 15.38
N GLU A 294 16.15 -13.61 16.71
CA GLU A 294 16.37 -12.47 17.61
C GLU A 294 17.85 -12.03 17.60
N ARG A 295 18.79 -12.99 17.60
CA ARG A 295 20.22 -12.70 17.43
C ARG A 295 20.53 -12.06 16.08
N GLY A 296 20.03 -12.62 14.97
CA GLY A 296 20.19 -12.01 13.65
C GLY A 296 19.57 -10.61 13.54
N GLN A 297 18.48 -10.33 14.26
CA GLN A 297 17.89 -8.99 14.31
C GLN A 297 18.75 -8.00 15.13
N GLU A 298 19.43 -8.45 16.18
CA GLU A 298 20.37 -7.61 16.93
C GLU A 298 21.66 -7.34 16.12
N GLU A 299 22.20 -8.32 15.40
CA GLU A 299 23.34 -8.14 14.49
C GLU A 299 23.03 -7.10 13.39
N LEU A 300 21.82 -7.16 12.80
CA LEU A 300 21.34 -6.15 11.84
C LEU A 300 21.13 -4.77 12.49
N ARG A 301 20.69 -4.71 13.74
CA ARG A 301 20.52 -3.47 14.52
C ARG A 301 21.88 -2.83 14.82
N GLU A 302 22.88 -3.62 15.21
CA GLU A 302 24.27 -3.16 15.35
C GLU A 302 24.83 -2.64 14.02
N LEU A 303 24.63 -3.36 12.91
CA LEU A 303 25.13 -2.96 11.60
C LEU A 303 24.49 -1.66 11.12
N ALA A 304 23.18 -1.48 11.34
CA ALA A 304 22.48 -0.23 11.07
C ALA A 304 23.01 0.93 11.94
N ASN A 305 23.32 0.68 13.22
CA ASN A 305 23.93 1.68 14.10
C ASN A 305 25.34 2.08 13.62
N LYS A 306 26.17 1.11 13.21
CA LYS A 306 27.51 1.32 12.65
C LYS A 306 27.44 2.14 11.34
N TYR A 307 26.49 1.82 10.46
CA TYR A 307 26.23 2.58 9.23
C TYR A 307 25.79 4.03 9.53
N ASN A 308 24.84 4.23 10.45
CA ASN A 308 24.37 5.56 10.84
C ASN A 308 25.49 6.41 11.47
N ALA A 309 26.41 5.81 12.23
CA ALA A 309 27.59 6.50 12.74
C ALA A 309 28.49 7.00 11.60
N ALA A 310 28.82 6.12 10.63
CA ALA A 310 29.62 6.49 9.46
C ALA A 310 28.95 7.58 8.59
N VAL A 311 27.62 7.54 8.41
CA VAL A 311 26.88 8.59 7.70
C VAL A 311 26.96 9.94 8.42
N ASN A 312 26.90 9.96 9.75
CA ASN A 312 27.09 11.18 10.54
C ASN A 312 28.52 11.72 10.44
N GLU A 313 29.53 10.85 10.44
CA GLU A 313 30.94 11.22 10.26
C GLU A 313 31.22 11.80 8.86
N ILE A 314 30.70 11.16 7.81
CA ILE A 314 30.74 11.66 6.43
C ILE A 314 30.07 13.04 6.34
N LYS A 315 28.95 13.24 7.04
CA LYS A 315 28.26 14.55 7.09
C LYS A 315 29.10 15.61 7.79
N GLU A 316 29.71 15.30 8.95
CA GLU A 316 30.62 16.22 9.62
C GLU A 316 31.82 16.59 8.74
N LEU A 317 32.42 15.63 8.04
CA LEU A 317 33.52 15.87 7.11
C LEU A 317 33.06 16.75 5.93
N THR A 318 31.86 16.49 5.39
CA THR A 318 31.25 17.30 4.33
C THR A 318 31.03 18.75 4.76
N ASP A 319 30.54 18.98 5.98
CA ASP A 319 30.31 20.34 6.49
C ASP A 319 31.62 21.04 6.88
N LYS A 320 32.65 20.29 7.32
CA LYS A 320 34.03 20.80 7.49
C LYS A 320 34.67 21.19 6.15
N ILE A 321 34.43 20.43 5.07
CA ILE A 321 34.88 20.75 3.71
C ILE A 321 34.22 22.04 3.21
N LYS A 322 32.89 22.17 3.27
CA LYS A 322 32.19 23.42 2.89
C LYS A 322 32.69 24.63 3.67
N ALA A 323 32.96 24.46 4.96
CA ALA A 323 33.53 25.51 5.79
C ALA A 323 34.99 25.85 5.42
N ALA A 324 35.75 24.96 4.77
CA ALA A 324 37.04 25.27 4.17
C ALA A 324 36.89 25.94 2.79
N GLU A 325 36.01 25.43 1.93
CA GLU A 325 35.68 26.01 0.62
C GLU A 325 35.22 27.47 0.73
N GLY A 326 34.30 27.79 1.64
CA GLY A 326 33.86 29.17 1.86
C GLY A 326 34.98 30.11 2.33
N ARG A 327 35.94 29.61 3.13
CA ARG A 327 37.13 30.39 3.53
C ARG A 327 38.12 30.56 2.37
N GLN A 328 38.26 29.56 1.50
CA GLN A 328 39.04 29.65 0.27
C GLN A 328 38.43 30.70 -0.69
N GLU A 329 37.09 30.76 -0.76
CA GLU A 329 36.36 31.73 -1.58
C GLU A 329 36.48 33.16 -1.00
N GLU A 330 36.33 33.35 0.32
CA GLU A 330 36.59 34.65 0.98
C GLU A 330 38.02 35.14 0.75
N LEU A 331 39.03 34.27 0.86
CA LEU A 331 40.44 34.61 0.65
C LEU A 331 40.74 34.96 -0.82
N THR A 332 40.17 34.22 -1.78
CA THR A 332 40.36 34.50 -3.21
C THR A 332 39.61 35.74 -3.66
N GLN A 333 38.41 36.02 -3.13
CA GLN A 333 37.72 37.29 -3.32
C GLN A 333 38.52 38.47 -2.74
N ARG A 334 39.08 38.34 -1.53
CA ARG A 334 39.92 39.38 -0.92
C ARG A 334 41.19 39.65 -1.74
N GLY A 335 41.91 38.61 -2.14
CA GLY A 335 43.08 38.75 -3.01
C GLY A 335 42.73 39.38 -4.36
N ALA A 336 41.55 39.10 -4.91
CA ALA A 336 41.06 39.73 -6.13
C ALA A 336 40.63 41.20 -5.94
N THR A 337 40.22 41.63 -4.74
CA THR A 337 40.03 43.06 -4.43
C THR A 337 41.36 43.78 -4.21
N GLU A 338 42.28 43.22 -3.43
CA GLU A 338 43.60 43.80 -3.16
C GLU A 338 44.41 43.95 -4.45
N LYS A 339 44.38 42.93 -5.33
CA LYS A 339 44.96 43.01 -6.67
C LYS A 339 44.37 44.17 -7.48
N ARG A 340 43.04 44.36 -7.48
CA ARG A 340 42.36 45.38 -8.28
C ARG A 340 42.62 46.80 -7.77
N GLU A 341 42.79 46.96 -6.45
CA GLU A 341 43.26 48.21 -5.85
C GLU A 341 44.70 48.54 -6.25
N LEU A 342 45.58 47.53 -6.31
CA LEU A 342 46.96 47.69 -6.79
C LEU A 342 47.02 48.01 -8.29
N GLU A 343 46.20 47.37 -9.13
CA GLU A 343 46.09 47.67 -10.57
C GLU A 343 45.67 49.14 -10.79
N LEU A 344 44.60 49.60 -10.13
CA LEU A 344 44.20 51.02 -10.15
C LEU A 344 45.31 51.97 -9.65
N ARG A 345 46.11 51.54 -8.67
CA ARG A 345 47.22 52.34 -8.13
C ARG A 345 48.42 52.40 -9.07
N ILE A 346 48.60 51.40 -9.93
CA ILE A 346 49.58 51.42 -11.03
C ILE A 346 49.10 52.36 -12.13
N GLU A 347 47.85 52.23 -12.60
CA GLU A 347 47.25 53.15 -13.59
C GLU A 347 47.37 54.62 -13.15
N GLU A 348 47.02 54.92 -11.89
CA GLU A 348 47.13 56.27 -11.32
C GLU A 348 48.59 56.77 -11.23
N MET A 349 49.59 55.89 -11.25
CA MET A 349 51.01 56.27 -11.29
C MET A 349 51.52 56.40 -12.74
N GLU A 350 51.06 55.54 -13.66
CA GLU A 350 51.34 55.65 -15.09
C GLU A 350 50.77 56.96 -15.69
N GLU A 351 49.56 57.38 -15.28
CA GLU A 351 49.04 58.71 -15.65
C GLU A 351 49.94 59.85 -15.17
N LYS A 352 50.47 59.76 -13.94
CA LYS A 352 51.40 60.78 -13.41
C LYS A 352 52.73 60.76 -14.15
N GLU A 353 53.23 59.58 -14.51
CA GLU A 353 54.44 59.43 -15.32
C GLU A 353 54.25 60.04 -16.72
N GLN A 354 53.14 59.76 -17.41
CA GLN A 354 52.80 60.37 -18.70
C GLN A 354 52.69 61.90 -18.61
N VAL A 355 52.06 62.44 -17.56
CA VAL A 355 51.96 63.90 -17.32
C VAL A 355 53.33 64.53 -17.03
N LEU A 356 54.22 63.83 -16.32
CA LEU A 356 55.59 64.29 -16.08
C LEU A 356 56.44 64.21 -17.36
N GLN A 357 56.31 63.14 -18.14
CA GLN A 357 57.00 62.91 -19.40
C GLN A 357 56.62 63.96 -20.45
N ALA A 358 55.32 64.20 -20.68
CA ALA A 358 54.85 65.28 -21.55
C ALA A 358 55.32 66.67 -21.10
N ARG A 359 55.55 66.86 -19.79
CA ARG A 359 56.13 68.10 -19.25
C ARG A 359 57.65 68.19 -19.43
N ILE A 360 58.37 67.08 -19.42
CA ILE A 360 59.79 67.01 -19.79
C ILE A 360 59.94 67.35 -21.29
N GLU A 361 59.12 66.76 -22.15
CA GLU A 361 59.10 67.04 -23.60
C GLU A 361 58.77 68.51 -23.90
N ALA A 362 57.78 69.09 -23.21
CA ALA A 362 57.47 70.51 -23.34
C ALA A 362 58.65 71.42 -22.89
N LEU A 363 59.33 71.07 -21.78
CA LEU A 363 60.51 71.81 -21.31
C LEU A 363 61.73 71.62 -22.21
N GLN A 364 61.87 70.47 -22.88
CA GLN A 364 62.89 70.23 -23.91
C GLN A 364 62.61 71.10 -25.14
N ALA A 365 61.37 71.13 -25.65
CA ALA A 365 60.98 71.97 -26.78
C ALA A 365 61.16 73.48 -26.49
N ASP A 366 60.84 73.94 -25.27
CA ASP A 366 61.14 75.31 -24.82
C ASP A 366 62.67 75.55 -24.79
N ASN A 367 63.46 74.59 -24.32
CA ASN A 367 64.92 74.69 -24.29
C ASN A 367 65.50 74.79 -25.70
N ASP A 368 65.09 73.90 -26.60
CA ASP A 368 65.50 73.87 -28.01
C ASP A 368 65.11 75.15 -28.73
N PHE A 369 63.91 75.69 -28.50
CA PHE A 369 63.51 77.00 -29.02
C PHE A 369 64.39 78.15 -28.47
N THR A 370 64.83 78.08 -27.20
CA THR A 370 65.82 79.04 -26.68
C THR A 370 67.22 78.82 -27.26
N ASN A 371 67.63 77.58 -27.54
CA ASN A 371 68.92 77.24 -28.14
C ASN A 371 68.98 77.63 -29.62
N GLU A 372 67.88 77.48 -30.38
CA GLU A 372 67.73 78.05 -31.73
C GLU A 372 67.79 79.57 -31.70
N ARG A 373 67.11 80.22 -30.74
CA ARG A 373 67.19 81.69 -30.57
C ARG A 373 68.59 82.17 -30.20
N LEU A 374 69.31 81.44 -29.35
CA LEU A 374 70.70 81.73 -29.01
C LEU A 374 71.60 81.51 -30.23
N SER A 375 71.46 80.40 -30.94
CA SER A 375 72.21 80.10 -32.17
C SER A 375 71.96 81.14 -33.27
N ALA A 376 70.71 81.58 -33.47
CA ALA A 376 70.37 82.63 -34.42
C ALA A 376 70.92 84.01 -34.00
N LEU A 377 71.02 84.29 -32.70
CA LEU A 377 71.72 85.49 -32.19
C LEU A 377 73.24 85.36 -32.32
N GLN A 378 73.80 84.16 -32.18
CA GLN A 378 75.22 83.84 -32.29
C GLN A 378 75.69 83.95 -33.75
N VAL A 379 74.98 83.35 -34.70
CA VAL A 379 75.20 83.54 -36.15
C VAL A 379 75.04 85.02 -36.54
N ARG A 380 74.13 85.77 -35.90
CA ARG A 380 73.99 87.22 -36.13
C ARG A 380 75.14 88.03 -35.53
N LEU A 381 75.80 87.52 -34.49
CA LEU A 381 77.03 88.06 -33.90
C LEU A 381 78.23 87.74 -34.79
N GLU A 382 78.33 86.52 -35.30
CA GLU A 382 79.34 86.09 -36.28
C GLU A 382 79.23 86.90 -37.58
N GLN A 383 78.02 87.15 -38.09
CA GLN A 383 77.80 88.05 -39.25
C GLN A 383 78.14 89.53 -38.97
N LEU A 384 78.26 89.94 -37.71
CA LEU A 384 78.80 91.25 -37.33
C LEU A 384 80.32 91.19 -37.15
N GLN A 385 80.87 90.06 -36.67
CA GLN A 385 82.30 89.82 -36.58
C GLN A 385 82.95 89.68 -37.97
N GLU A 386 82.39 88.92 -38.91
CA GLU A 386 82.82 88.86 -40.33
C GLU A 386 82.81 90.25 -41.00
N LYS A 387 81.90 91.14 -40.59
CA LYS A 387 81.88 92.54 -41.07
C LYS A 387 82.96 93.42 -40.45
N SER A 388 83.58 92.99 -39.35
CA SER A 388 84.77 93.61 -38.75
C SER A 388 86.08 92.91 -39.14
N ILE A 389 86.04 91.62 -39.50
CA ILE A 389 87.20 90.78 -39.82
C ILE A 389 87.33 90.66 -41.34
N LYS A 390 87.65 91.80 -41.97
CA LYS A 390 88.26 91.86 -43.32
C LYS A 390 89.60 92.60 -43.35
N GLU A 391 90.18 92.82 -42.17
CA GLU A 391 91.56 93.24 -41.99
C GLU A 391 92.28 92.23 -41.08
N ASN A 392 93.50 91.88 -41.47
CA ASN A 392 94.46 90.97 -40.80
C ASN A 392 94.19 89.45 -40.90
N ASN A 393 95.17 88.74 -41.50
CA ASN A 393 95.35 87.29 -41.44
C ASN A 393 96.25 86.92 -40.24
N SER A 394 96.22 85.67 -39.77
CA SER A 394 97.35 84.69 -39.89
C SER A 394 97.50 83.70 -38.70
N LEU A 395 97.68 82.41 -39.05
CA LEU A 395 98.47 81.37 -38.33
C LEU A 395 97.94 80.81 -36.99
N ASP A 396 97.23 79.69 -37.07
CA ASP A 396 97.68 78.30 -36.77
C ASP A 396 98.47 77.91 -35.49
N GLU A 397 98.33 76.61 -35.18
CA GLU A 397 99.06 75.73 -34.23
C GLU A 397 98.84 75.87 -32.70
N ASP A 398 98.99 74.82 -31.88
CA ASP A 398 98.51 73.41 -31.97
C ASP A 398 98.76 72.71 -30.61
N ILE A 399 97.79 71.99 -30.01
CA ILE A 399 98.04 71.00 -28.93
C ILE A 399 96.99 69.87 -29.01
N ILE A 400 97.46 68.63 -29.02
CA ILE A 400 96.69 67.37 -29.14
C ILE A 400 97.11 66.43 -27.97
N LEU A 401 96.45 65.27 -27.83
CA LEU A 401 96.83 64.06 -27.05
C LEU A 401 96.44 64.08 -25.55
N ASP A 402 96.02 62.96 -24.93
CA ASP A 402 95.70 61.60 -25.43
C ASP A 402 94.68 60.91 -24.49
N GLY A 403 94.18 59.71 -24.83
CA GLY A 403 93.53 58.82 -23.87
C GLY A 403 92.41 57.90 -24.42
N ALA A 404 92.79 56.76 -25.00
CA ALA A 404 91.89 55.62 -25.25
C ALA A 404 92.11 54.49 -24.23
N VAL A 405 91.58 53.28 -24.53
CA VAL A 405 91.71 52.00 -23.76
C VAL A 405 91.00 52.02 -22.37
N GLU A 406 90.36 50.97 -21.82
CA GLU A 406 90.34 49.51 -22.04
C GLU A 406 88.93 48.85 -21.96
N GLU A 407 88.68 47.83 -22.81
CA GLU A 407 87.84 46.62 -22.53
C GLU A 407 88.75 45.55 -21.81
N PRO A 408 88.36 44.31 -21.35
CA PRO A 408 87.24 43.42 -21.78
C PRO A 408 86.69 42.43 -20.68
N VAL A 409 86.19 41.24 -21.09
CA VAL A 409 86.15 39.93 -20.35
C VAL A 409 85.08 39.77 -19.24
N GLU A 410 84.38 38.65 -18.99
CA GLU A 410 84.01 37.36 -19.67
C GLU A 410 82.69 36.90 -18.97
N ASP A 411 81.65 36.33 -19.60
CA ASP A 411 81.45 35.03 -20.29
C ASP A 411 81.20 33.80 -19.36
N LYS A 412 80.29 32.92 -19.83
CA LYS A 412 80.01 31.50 -19.45
C LYS A 412 79.06 31.09 -18.28
N GLN A 413 78.17 30.17 -18.68
CA GLN A 413 77.81 28.86 -18.08
C GLN A 413 76.74 28.71 -16.97
N SER A 414 75.73 27.90 -17.31
CA SER A 414 74.96 27.02 -16.40
C SER A 414 75.85 25.93 -15.78
N PRO A 415 75.47 25.35 -14.63
CA PRO A 415 74.87 24.00 -14.66
C PRO A 415 73.77 23.77 -13.58
N GLN A 416 73.50 22.50 -13.25
CA GLN A 416 72.39 22.01 -12.41
C GLN A 416 72.79 21.79 -10.92
N THR A 417 71.78 21.58 -10.04
CA THR A 417 71.67 20.70 -8.83
C THR A 417 72.93 20.03 -8.23
N PRO A 418 73.05 19.77 -6.89
CA PRO A 418 72.03 18.99 -6.13
C PRO A 418 71.96 19.16 -4.57
N GLU A 419 71.23 18.22 -3.92
CA GLU A 419 71.35 17.74 -2.51
C GLU A 419 70.95 18.68 -1.34
N SER A 420 70.47 18.21 -0.17
CA SER A 420 70.09 16.86 0.37
C SER A 420 69.03 17.07 1.51
N GLN A 421 68.54 16.15 2.38
CA GLN A 421 68.92 14.83 2.93
C GLN A 421 67.65 14.02 3.38
N GLU A 422 67.79 12.69 3.61
CA GLU A 422 67.23 11.82 4.70
C GLU A 422 65.72 11.87 5.12
N GLU A 423 65.03 10.79 5.55
CA GLU A 423 65.40 9.39 5.96
C GLU A 423 64.49 8.31 5.29
N ASP A 424 64.92 7.04 5.34
CA ASP A 424 64.29 5.81 4.83
C ASP A 424 63.20 5.23 5.80
N GLU A 425 62.63 4.01 5.78
CA GLU A 425 62.87 2.68 5.13
C GLU A 425 61.90 2.46 3.92
N ASP A 426 61.36 1.32 3.44
CA ASP A 426 61.07 -0.07 3.88
C ASP A 426 60.93 -1.01 2.60
N GLU A 427 60.79 -2.34 2.72
CA GLU A 427 61.04 -3.34 1.64
C GLU A 427 59.85 -4.24 1.15
N GLU A 428 60.02 -4.83 -0.05
CA GLU A 428 59.64 -6.22 -0.49
C GLU A 428 58.16 -6.73 -0.55
N ASP A 429 57.73 -7.64 -1.46
CA ASP A 429 58.34 -8.19 -2.69
C ASP A 429 57.32 -8.73 -3.75
N THR A 430 57.78 -9.60 -4.68
CA THR A 430 57.15 -10.18 -5.90
C THR A 430 55.96 -11.18 -5.64
N ASP A 431 55.31 -11.87 -6.60
CA ASP A 431 55.74 -12.33 -7.95
C ASP A 431 54.59 -12.68 -8.94
N THR A 432 54.94 -13.08 -10.17
CA THR A 432 54.00 -13.53 -11.22
C THR A 432 54.66 -14.54 -12.17
N ASP A 433 54.11 -15.76 -12.29
CA ASP A 433 54.41 -16.68 -13.41
C ASP A 433 53.23 -17.65 -13.71
N ASP A 434 53.31 -18.34 -14.85
CA ASP A 434 52.25 -19.10 -15.55
C ASP A 434 52.57 -20.62 -15.65
N GLY A 435 51.60 -21.49 -15.98
CA GLY A 435 51.86 -22.92 -16.17
C GLY A 435 50.66 -23.87 -16.35
N ALA A 436 50.63 -24.59 -17.48
CA ALA A 436 49.74 -25.72 -17.78
C ALA A 436 50.49 -27.09 -17.63
N VAL A 437 49.94 -28.31 -17.76
CA VAL A 437 48.86 -28.88 -18.60
C VAL A 437 48.27 -30.19 -18.00
N GLY A 438 46.92 -30.35 -18.01
CA GLY A 438 46.08 -31.55 -18.27
C GLY A 438 46.39 -32.97 -17.71
N PRO A 439 45.63 -34.03 -18.11
CA PRO A 439 44.43 -34.07 -18.97
C PRO A 439 43.22 -34.89 -18.37
N GLU A 440 42.25 -35.24 -19.23
CA GLU A 440 41.13 -36.22 -19.06
C GLU A 440 39.95 -35.80 -18.12
N GLU A 441 38.67 -36.11 -18.40
CA GLU A 441 38.05 -36.88 -19.50
C GLU A 441 36.71 -36.24 -19.99
N GLU A 442 36.02 -36.90 -20.94
CA GLU A 442 35.00 -36.33 -21.83
C GLU A 442 33.57 -36.20 -21.23
N ASN A 443 32.76 -35.30 -21.79
CA ASN A 443 31.57 -35.66 -22.59
C ASN A 443 30.95 -34.41 -23.26
N ASP A 444 30.78 -34.46 -24.59
CA ASP A 444 29.89 -33.57 -25.33
C ASP A 444 28.41 -33.96 -25.09
N ASP A 445 27.47 -33.03 -25.26
CA ASP A 445 26.44 -33.25 -26.29
C ASP A 445 25.88 -31.93 -26.84
N ASN A 446 25.30 -32.00 -28.04
CA ASN A 446 25.20 -30.90 -28.98
C ASN A 446 23.75 -30.52 -29.32
N CYS A 447 23.48 -29.21 -29.32
CA CYS A 447 22.36 -28.49 -29.99
C CYS A 447 20.91 -29.06 -29.94
N HIS A 448 19.96 -28.19 -29.60
CA HIS A 448 19.15 -27.61 -30.68
C HIS A 448 18.42 -26.32 -30.29
N VAL A 449 18.25 -25.44 -31.27
CA VAL A 449 17.27 -24.34 -31.21
C VAL A 449 15.89 -24.91 -31.53
N ASN A 450 14.88 -24.57 -30.75
CA ASN A 450 13.50 -24.61 -31.21
C ASN A 450 12.65 -23.51 -30.56
N ASN A 451 11.98 -22.72 -31.40
CA ASN A 451 11.04 -21.69 -30.94
C ASN A 451 9.79 -22.32 -30.33
N SER A 452 9.42 -21.91 -29.13
CA SER A 452 8.01 -21.90 -28.71
C SER A 452 7.78 -20.81 -27.66
N GLY A 453 6.75 -19.98 -27.88
CA GLY A 453 6.33 -18.97 -26.91
C GLY A 453 5.38 -19.59 -25.88
N GLY A 454 5.60 -19.31 -24.59
CA GLY A 454 4.81 -19.94 -23.51
C GLY A 454 4.94 -19.28 -22.13
N ALA A 455 5.37 -18.02 -22.04
CA ALA A 455 5.67 -17.34 -20.77
C ALA A 455 4.42 -16.81 -20.03
N SER A 456 3.41 -17.65 -19.75
CA SER A 456 2.32 -17.32 -18.82
C SER A 456 1.59 -18.57 -18.32
N THR A 457 1.98 -19.09 -17.14
CA THR A 457 1.22 -20.11 -16.36
C THR A 457 1.82 -20.40 -14.98
N ARG A 458 3.13 -20.16 -14.77
CA ARG A 458 3.87 -20.61 -13.57
C ARG A 458 3.57 -19.87 -12.24
N ILE A 459 2.54 -19.03 -12.20
CA ILE A 459 2.08 -18.33 -10.97
C ILE A 459 0.84 -19.03 -10.37
N GLN A 460 0.29 -20.05 -11.03
CA GLN A 460 -0.98 -20.70 -10.65
C GLN A 460 -0.82 -22.10 -10.01
N GLN A 461 0.34 -22.41 -9.43
CA GLN A 461 0.64 -23.71 -8.79
C GLN A 461 1.19 -23.61 -7.36
N LEU A 462 1.08 -22.45 -6.71
CA LEU A 462 1.53 -22.22 -5.32
C LEU A 462 0.40 -22.10 -4.29
N ILE A 463 -0.85 -22.41 -4.67
CA ILE A 463 -2.02 -22.40 -3.77
C ILE A 463 -2.87 -23.66 -3.96
N GLU A 464 -2.28 -24.84 -3.75
CA GLU A 464 -3.02 -26.07 -3.44
C GLU A 464 -2.33 -26.82 -2.27
N CYS A 465 -2.75 -26.55 -1.04
CA CYS A 465 -2.32 -27.31 0.14
C CYS A 465 -3.17 -28.60 0.28
N PRO A 466 -2.60 -29.81 0.16
CA PRO A 466 -3.34 -31.07 0.28
C PRO A 466 -4.18 -31.25 1.56
N PRO A 467 -3.73 -30.88 2.78
CA PRO A 467 -4.50 -31.16 4.00
C PRO A 467 -5.85 -30.43 4.06
N VAL A 468 -6.02 -29.32 3.33
CA VAL A 468 -7.30 -28.57 3.30
C VAL A 468 -8.38 -29.35 2.54
N LYS A 469 -8.02 -30.13 1.51
CA LYS A 469 -8.96 -31.02 0.81
C LYS A 469 -9.40 -32.18 1.72
N GLN A 470 -8.47 -32.83 2.42
CA GLN A 470 -8.77 -33.89 3.39
C GLN A 470 -9.62 -33.39 4.57
N LEU A 471 -9.34 -32.20 5.10
CA LEU A 471 -10.20 -31.56 6.11
C LEU A 471 -11.60 -31.29 5.57
N LYS A 472 -11.73 -30.75 4.35
CA LYS A 472 -13.04 -30.49 3.74
C LYS A 472 -13.85 -31.77 3.53
N GLU A 473 -13.23 -32.85 3.05
CA GLU A 473 -13.89 -34.15 2.85
C GLU A 473 -14.26 -34.81 4.19
N THR A 474 -13.37 -34.74 5.20
CA THR A 474 -13.64 -35.25 6.55
C THR A 474 -14.79 -34.49 7.22
N VAL A 475 -14.81 -33.16 7.13
CA VAL A 475 -15.89 -32.32 7.65
C VAL A 475 -17.20 -32.58 6.89
N SER A 476 -17.16 -32.74 5.57
CA SER A 476 -18.35 -33.09 4.76
C SER A 476 -18.89 -34.48 5.14
N SER A 477 -18.01 -35.44 5.41
CA SER A 477 -18.38 -36.78 5.89
C SER A 477 -19.03 -36.74 7.28
N SER A 478 -18.49 -35.93 8.20
CA SER A 478 -19.07 -35.73 9.54
C SER A 478 -20.40 -34.98 9.50
N ILE A 479 -20.55 -33.98 8.63
CA ILE A 479 -21.84 -33.26 8.43
C ILE A 479 -22.91 -34.22 7.89
N HIS A 480 -22.60 -35.08 6.92
CA HIS A 480 -23.55 -36.10 6.47
C HIS A 480 -23.91 -37.12 7.56
N LYS A 481 -22.97 -37.47 8.45
CA LYS A 481 -23.26 -38.36 9.59
C LYS A 481 -24.15 -37.70 10.65
N LEU A 482 -24.07 -36.38 10.82
CA LEU A 482 -24.93 -35.61 11.72
C LEU A 482 -26.35 -35.44 11.15
N ALA A 483 -26.49 -35.16 9.85
CA ALA A 483 -27.80 -35.05 9.20
C ALA A 483 -28.62 -36.36 9.32
N ASN A 484 -27.96 -37.52 9.29
CA ASN A 484 -28.59 -38.83 9.52
C ASN A 484 -29.05 -39.06 10.98
N PHE A 485 -28.65 -38.23 11.95
CA PHE A 485 -29.18 -38.28 13.32
C PHE A 485 -30.43 -37.40 13.48
N ASP A 486 -30.52 -36.28 12.78
CA ASP A 486 -31.72 -35.43 12.78
C ASP A 486 -32.93 -36.18 12.20
N GLU A 487 -32.77 -36.92 11.09
CA GLU A 487 -33.83 -37.78 10.53
C GLU A 487 -34.30 -38.88 11.51
N VAL A 488 -33.43 -39.37 12.39
CA VAL A 488 -33.77 -40.39 13.40
C VAL A 488 -34.47 -39.77 14.61
N MET A 489 -34.11 -38.54 14.99
CA MET A 489 -34.80 -37.76 16.02
C MET A 489 -36.22 -37.39 15.60
N ASP A 490 -36.40 -36.87 14.38
CA ASP A 490 -37.72 -36.53 13.83
C ASP A 490 -38.61 -37.79 13.71
N ALA A 491 -38.06 -38.92 13.25
CA ALA A 491 -38.79 -40.19 13.21
C ALA A 491 -39.26 -40.68 14.60
N HIS A 492 -38.48 -40.40 15.66
CA HIS A 492 -38.86 -40.75 17.03
C HIS A 492 -39.90 -39.81 17.63
N LEU A 493 -39.89 -38.52 17.27
CA LEU A 493 -40.90 -37.53 17.64
C LEU A 493 -42.24 -37.80 16.94
N GLN A 494 -42.22 -38.18 15.66
CA GLN A 494 -43.43 -38.45 14.88
C GLN A 494 -44.23 -39.64 15.46
N ASN A 495 -43.54 -40.67 15.95
CA ASN A 495 -44.17 -41.88 16.53
C ASN A 495 -44.91 -41.63 17.86
N ASN A 496 -44.61 -40.55 18.58
CA ASN A 496 -45.32 -40.19 19.82
C ASN A 496 -46.55 -39.28 19.59
N GLN A 497 -46.84 -38.89 18.34
CA GLN A 497 -47.99 -38.03 18.01
C GLN A 497 -49.20 -38.79 17.44
N THR A 498 -49.14 -40.13 17.35
CA THR A 498 -50.20 -40.98 16.79
C THR A 498 -50.88 -41.85 17.86
N ALA A 499 -50.99 -41.34 19.09
CA ALA A 499 -51.54 -42.08 20.25
C ALA A 499 -52.64 -41.31 21.03
N GLU A 500 -53.06 -40.12 20.56
CA GLU A 500 -54.11 -39.29 21.20
C GLU A 500 -55.28 -38.96 20.25
N GLU A 501 -55.87 -39.97 19.58
CA GLU A 501 -57.15 -39.82 18.87
C GLU A 501 -57.86 -41.19 18.72
N ASP A 502 -58.60 -41.61 19.76
CA ASP A 502 -59.78 -42.54 19.78
C ASP A 502 -59.88 -43.34 21.11
N ASP A 503 -60.64 -42.85 22.10
CA ASP A 503 -61.61 -43.65 22.90
C ASP A 503 -62.44 -42.76 23.87
N ASP A 504 -63.42 -42.01 23.35
CA ASP A 504 -64.34 -41.18 24.15
C ASP A 504 -65.69 -41.89 24.39
N ILE A 505 -65.72 -42.90 25.27
CA ILE A 505 -66.97 -43.54 25.70
C ILE A 505 -66.97 -43.93 27.18
N LEU A 506 -67.44 -43.03 28.06
CA LEU A 506 -68.66 -43.24 28.87
C LEU A 506 -68.88 -42.10 29.88
N ALA A 507 -70.11 -41.56 29.90
CA ALA A 507 -70.50 -40.48 30.79
C ALA A 507 -70.78 -40.93 32.25
N SER A 508 -70.79 -39.97 33.17
CA SER A 508 -71.08 -40.14 34.60
C SER A 508 -72.47 -40.74 34.89
N PRO A 509 -72.69 -41.19 36.13
CA PRO A 509 -73.66 -40.41 36.93
C PRO A 509 -73.19 -40.05 38.34
N ASP A 510 -73.71 -38.92 38.82
CA ASP A 510 -73.56 -38.38 40.18
C ASP A 510 -74.39 -39.17 41.23
N ARG A 511 -74.07 -38.91 42.52
CA ARG A 511 -74.69 -39.31 43.79
C ARG A 511 -74.07 -40.50 44.54
N LEU A 512 -73.41 -40.15 45.66
CA LEU A 512 -74.03 -40.36 46.98
C LEU A 512 -73.49 -39.36 48.02
N LYS A 513 -74.35 -38.91 48.94
CA LYS A 513 -73.97 -38.04 50.07
C LYS A 513 -73.34 -38.87 51.19
N GLY A 514 -72.29 -38.34 51.83
CA GLY A 514 -71.65 -39.01 52.97
C GLY A 514 -70.61 -38.15 53.70
N ASN A 515 -71.10 -37.13 54.42
CA ASN A 515 -70.45 -36.29 55.44
C ASN A 515 -68.97 -36.66 55.79
N GLN A 516 -68.00 -35.76 55.62
CA GLN A 516 -67.72 -34.68 56.57
C GLN A 516 -67.77 -35.14 58.03
N MET A 517 -66.60 -35.40 58.62
CA MET A 517 -66.42 -35.50 60.07
C MET A 517 -65.31 -34.54 60.49
N ASP A 518 -65.72 -33.34 60.89
CA ASP A 518 -64.90 -32.40 61.65
C ASP A 518 -64.60 -32.96 63.06
N ALA A 519 -63.60 -32.36 63.72
CA ALA A 519 -63.11 -32.78 65.03
C ALA A 519 -64.21 -32.92 66.10
N LYS A 520 -64.12 -33.99 66.88
CA LYS A 520 -64.54 -34.01 68.29
C LYS A 520 -63.47 -34.68 69.13
N GLU A 521 -63.13 -34.05 70.25
CA GLU A 521 -62.26 -34.61 71.26
C GLU A 521 -62.93 -35.87 71.84
N SER A 522 -62.24 -37.02 71.76
CA SER A 522 -62.64 -38.23 72.48
C SER A 522 -62.06 -38.19 73.90
N ASP A 523 -62.57 -37.28 74.72
CA ASP A 523 -62.27 -37.25 76.15
C ASP A 523 -62.78 -38.56 76.77
N MET A 524 -61.85 -39.37 77.27
CA MET A 524 -62.08 -40.63 77.99
C MET A 524 -61.28 -40.62 79.29
N SER A 525 -61.35 -39.49 79.99
CA SER A 525 -61.05 -39.41 81.41
C SER A 525 -62.06 -40.22 82.26
N ASP A 526 -61.62 -40.66 83.44
CA ASP A 526 -62.40 -41.17 84.58
C ASP A 526 -63.57 -42.16 84.32
N THR A 527 -63.23 -43.45 84.38
CA THR A 527 -64.06 -44.43 85.12
C THR A 527 -63.27 -45.18 86.19
N LEU A 528 -62.56 -44.44 87.07
CA LEU A 528 -62.21 -44.97 88.38
C LEU A 528 -63.48 -45.11 89.24
N SER A 529 -64.01 -46.33 89.37
CA SER A 529 -64.99 -46.66 90.39
C SER A 529 -64.94 -48.16 90.74
N PRO A 530 -64.65 -48.53 91.99
CA PRO A 530 -64.58 -49.93 92.40
C PRO A 530 -65.98 -50.49 92.70
N SER A 531 -66.30 -51.66 92.16
CA SER A 531 -67.49 -52.45 92.50
C SER A 531 -67.37 -52.99 93.93
N LYS A 532 -67.86 -52.19 94.90
CA LYS A 532 -67.67 -52.39 96.34
C LYS A 532 -68.96 -52.85 97.05
N ASP A 533 -69.52 -53.97 96.59
CA ASP A 533 -70.56 -54.72 97.30
C ASP A 533 -69.90 -55.93 98.00
N ARG A 534 -69.59 -55.83 99.30
CA ARG A 534 -70.52 -56.06 100.43
C ARG A 534 -71.03 -57.50 100.53
N SER A 535 -70.14 -58.40 100.94
CA SER A 535 -70.49 -59.63 101.63
C SER A 535 -69.47 -59.93 102.73
N SER A 536 -69.52 -59.10 103.78
CA SER A 536 -68.99 -59.33 105.15
C SER A 536 -67.99 -60.48 105.34
N ASP A 537 -66.71 -60.11 105.42
CA ASP A 537 -65.80 -60.75 106.38
C ASP A 537 -66.20 -60.23 107.78
N ASP A 538 -66.51 -61.13 108.71
CA ASP A 538 -66.88 -60.79 110.08
C ASP A 538 -66.32 -61.86 111.02
N THR A 539 -65.25 -61.51 111.73
CA THR A 539 -64.47 -62.43 112.56
C THR A 539 -64.80 -62.22 114.04
N SER A 540 -65.64 -63.10 114.59
CA SER A 540 -65.84 -63.21 116.04
C SER A 540 -65.66 -64.64 116.51
N ASP A 541 -64.44 -64.95 116.94
CA ASP A 541 -64.23 -65.87 118.05
C ASP A 541 -64.98 -65.31 119.29
N GLY A 542 -65.69 -66.14 120.07
CA GLY A 542 -66.58 -65.59 121.10
C GLY A 542 -67.63 -66.51 121.73
N ASN A 543 -67.17 -67.40 122.63
CA ASN A 543 -67.85 -67.83 123.85
C ASN A 543 -69.23 -68.54 123.86
N MET A 544 -69.44 -69.19 125.01
CA MET A 544 -70.66 -69.83 125.51
C MET A 544 -71.75 -68.79 125.82
N ASP A 545 -73.01 -69.14 125.61
CA ASP A 545 -73.94 -69.60 126.67
C ASP A 545 -75.07 -70.38 125.92
N ASP A 546 -75.51 -71.59 126.32
CA ASP A 546 -76.22 -72.03 127.53
C ASP A 546 -77.74 -71.71 127.50
N GLN A 547 -78.57 -72.65 127.98
CA GLN A 547 -80.04 -72.74 127.77
C GLN A 547 -80.49 -72.95 126.29
N GLU A 548 -81.58 -73.65 125.95
CA GLU A 548 -82.62 -74.28 126.79
C GLU A 548 -83.21 -75.54 126.11
N LEU A 549 -82.90 -76.75 126.59
CA LEU A 549 -83.65 -77.98 126.25
C LEU A 549 -83.40 -79.14 127.24
N ASN A 550 -83.55 -78.84 128.53
CA ASN A 550 -83.48 -79.83 129.61
C ASN A 550 -84.67 -79.65 130.57
N GLU A 551 -85.67 -80.50 130.46
CA GLU A 551 -86.51 -80.87 131.61
C GLU A 551 -86.84 -82.38 131.56
N PRO A 552 -86.97 -83.07 132.71
CA PRO A 552 -86.62 -84.49 132.78
C PRO A 552 -87.76 -85.38 133.32
N GLN A 553 -87.41 -86.35 134.18
CA GLN A 553 -88.26 -87.08 135.15
C GLN A 553 -88.79 -88.47 134.76
N ASN A 554 -88.75 -89.37 135.76
CA ASN A 554 -89.66 -90.50 135.99
C ASN A 554 -89.86 -91.57 134.89
N ARG A 555 -88.81 -92.37 134.62
CA ARG A 555 -88.99 -93.82 134.38
C ARG A 555 -88.27 -94.78 135.34
N VAL A 556 -87.45 -94.29 136.27
CA VAL A 556 -87.01 -95.07 137.44
C VAL A 556 -88.19 -95.38 138.40
N ALA A 557 -89.25 -94.58 138.36
CA ALA A 557 -90.49 -94.84 139.10
C ALA A 557 -91.34 -96.02 138.56
N LEU A 558 -91.06 -96.53 137.35
CA LEU A 558 -91.82 -97.62 136.73
C LEU A 558 -91.20 -99.02 136.95
N LEU A 559 -89.99 -99.10 137.53
CA LEU A 559 -89.31 -100.36 137.88
C LEU A 559 -89.42 -100.72 139.37
N LYS A 560 -90.38 -100.13 140.10
CA LYS A 560 -90.61 -100.39 141.53
C LYS A 560 -92.07 -100.65 141.90
N ALA A 561 -92.94 -100.85 140.90
CA ALA A 561 -94.39 -100.99 141.06
C ALA A 561 -94.96 -102.38 140.69
N GLU A 562 -94.26 -103.18 139.87
CA GLU A 562 -94.73 -104.52 139.47
C GLU A 562 -94.25 -105.67 140.39
N LEU A 563 -93.28 -105.41 141.29
CA LEU A 563 -92.65 -106.42 142.15
C LEU A 563 -93.52 -106.90 143.34
N HIS A 564 -94.84 -106.63 143.36
CA HIS A 564 -95.73 -106.93 144.49
C HIS A 564 -97.13 -107.48 144.12
N ARG A 565 -97.26 -108.21 142.99
CA ARG A 565 -98.39 -109.14 142.80
C ARG A 565 -98.12 -110.39 141.93
N ALA A 566 -97.08 -111.14 142.29
CA ALA A 566 -97.03 -112.61 142.07
C ALA A 566 -96.09 -113.18 143.13
N GLY A 567 -96.60 -113.98 144.06
CA GLY A 567 -95.82 -114.43 145.22
C GLY A 567 -94.86 -115.56 144.90
N LEU A 568 -93.68 -115.55 145.52
CA LEU A 568 -92.81 -116.71 145.66
C LEU A 568 -92.45 -116.87 147.15
N GLU A 569 -92.54 -118.11 147.62
CA GLU A 569 -92.03 -118.52 148.94
C GLU A 569 -90.49 -118.42 148.98
N PRO A 570 -89.87 -118.21 150.15
CA PRO A 570 -88.44 -117.90 150.24
C PRO A 570 -87.54 -119.11 149.92
N GLY A 571 -86.72 -118.99 148.88
CA GLY A 571 -85.75 -120.02 148.46
C GLY A 571 -84.49 -119.46 147.77
N ASP A 572 -84.63 -118.92 146.57
CA ASP A 572 -83.51 -118.77 145.62
C ASP A 572 -83.02 -117.31 145.38
N THR A 573 -82.33 -116.70 146.36
CA THR A 573 -81.78 -115.33 146.20
C THR A 573 -80.40 -115.25 145.55
N GLU A 574 -79.64 -116.35 145.48
CA GLU A 574 -78.21 -116.33 145.14
C GLU A 574 -77.92 -116.34 143.63
N GLN A 575 -78.76 -117.02 142.84
CA GLN A 575 -78.57 -117.14 141.38
C GLN A 575 -78.77 -115.81 140.63
N VAL A 576 -79.66 -114.95 141.13
CA VAL A 576 -79.98 -113.64 140.52
C VAL A 576 -78.77 -112.69 140.55
N ILE A 577 -77.96 -112.73 141.61
CA ILE A 577 -76.77 -111.89 141.76
C ILE A 577 -75.73 -112.24 140.70
N HIS A 578 -75.51 -113.53 140.43
CA HIS A 578 -74.59 -113.98 139.39
C HIS A 578 -75.06 -113.66 137.96
N HIS A 579 -76.37 -113.61 137.72
CA HIS A 579 -76.92 -113.18 136.43
C HIS A 579 -76.66 -111.69 136.19
N LEU A 580 -77.02 -110.83 137.16
CA LEU A 580 -76.83 -109.37 137.06
C LEU A 580 -75.35 -108.98 136.96
N HIS A 581 -74.44 -109.69 137.65
CA HIS A 581 -73.01 -109.42 137.55
C HIS A 581 -72.43 -109.78 136.17
N ARG A 582 -73.03 -110.76 135.47
CA ARG A 582 -72.66 -111.07 134.09
C ARG A 582 -73.15 -110.01 133.12
N GLU A 583 -74.41 -109.60 133.22
CA GLU A 583 -74.97 -108.53 132.37
C GLU A 583 -74.21 -107.21 132.55
N LEU A 584 -73.74 -106.90 133.77
CA LEU A 584 -72.89 -105.74 134.03
C LEU A 584 -71.53 -105.82 133.33
N LEU A 585 -70.91 -107.00 133.28
CA LEU A 585 -69.65 -107.22 132.55
C LEU A 585 -69.85 -107.16 131.03
N GLU A 586 -70.91 -107.80 130.51
CA GLU A 586 -71.26 -107.74 129.08
C GLU A 586 -71.59 -106.29 128.64
N ALA A 587 -72.27 -105.52 129.48
CA ALA A 587 -72.51 -104.10 129.26
C ALA A 587 -71.23 -103.24 129.36
N GLN A 588 -70.33 -103.56 130.29
CA GLN A 588 -69.03 -102.89 130.42
C GLN A 588 -68.14 -103.14 129.19
N ASP A 589 -68.14 -104.35 128.63
CA ASP A 589 -67.39 -104.68 127.42
C ASP A 589 -68.02 -104.09 126.15
N LEU A 590 -69.36 -103.99 126.08
CA LEU A 590 -70.05 -103.19 125.08
C LEU A 590 -69.71 -101.69 125.18
N ALA A 591 -69.58 -101.14 126.39
CA ALA A 591 -69.14 -99.76 126.58
C ALA A 591 -67.65 -99.56 126.23
N ASN A 592 -66.78 -100.52 126.57
CA ASN A 592 -65.35 -100.52 126.23
C ASN A 592 -65.15 -100.57 124.70
N THR A 593 -65.83 -101.48 124.01
CA THR A 593 -65.78 -101.58 122.54
C THR A 593 -66.44 -100.40 121.83
N GLY A 594 -67.52 -99.85 122.39
CA GLY A 594 -68.10 -98.58 121.93
C GLY A 594 -67.12 -97.41 122.04
N LYS A 595 -66.44 -97.27 123.18
CA LYS A 595 -65.38 -96.27 123.39
C LYS A 595 -64.21 -96.46 122.43
N GLN A 596 -63.77 -97.70 122.20
CA GLN A 596 -62.69 -97.99 121.24
C GLN A 596 -63.09 -97.57 119.82
N ARG A 597 -64.30 -97.91 119.36
CA ARG A 597 -64.82 -97.46 118.05
C ARG A 597 -64.90 -95.94 117.94
N CYS A 598 -65.22 -95.23 119.02
CA CYS A 598 -65.22 -93.76 119.03
C CYS A 598 -63.79 -93.20 118.87
N LEU A 599 -62.77 -93.82 119.50
CA LEU A 599 -61.37 -93.44 119.32
C LEU A 599 -60.84 -93.78 117.92
N GLU A 600 -61.24 -94.91 117.35
CA GLU A 600 -60.91 -95.30 115.97
C GLU A 600 -61.54 -94.33 114.95
N LEU A 601 -62.81 -93.95 115.13
CA LEU A 601 -63.48 -92.93 114.32
C LEU A 601 -62.85 -91.54 114.50
N GLN A 602 -62.46 -91.16 115.72
CA GLN A 602 -61.75 -89.91 115.95
C GLN A 602 -60.39 -89.89 115.23
N ALA A 603 -59.61 -90.97 115.31
CA ALA A 603 -58.32 -91.07 114.63
C ALA A 603 -58.48 -90.97 113.10
N LEU A 604 -59.46 -91.68 112.51
CA LEU A 604 -59.77 -91.59 111.08
C LEU A 604 -60.21 -90.17 110.67
N LEU A 605 -60.98 -89.47 111.50
CA LEU A 605 -61.44 -88.11 111.23
C LEU A 605 -60.31 -87.08 111.42
N GLU A 606 -59.37 -87.32 112.34
CA GLU A 606 -58.13 -86.54 112.46
C GLU A 606 -57.19 -86.75 111.26
N ASP A 607 -57.05 -87.97 110.75
CA ASP A 607 -56.23 -88.26 109.56
C ASP A 607 -56.90 -87.79 108.26
N GLU A 608 -58.22 -87.86 108.14
CA GLU A 608 -58.97 -87.22 107.05
C GLU A 608 -58.78 -85.70 107.07
N ARG A 609 -58.88 -85.06 108.24
CA ARG A 609 -58.56 -83.63 108.41
C ARG A 609 -57.12 -83.31 108.01
N ARG A 610 -56.13 -84.10 108.44
CA ARG A 610 -54.72 -83.92 108.05
C ARG A 610 -54.54 -84.00 106.54
N SER A 611 -55.09 -85.04 105.91
CA SER A 611 -55.04 -85.23 104.46
C SER A 611 -55.70 -84.07 103.71
N ASN A 612 -56.87 -83.62 104.16
CA ASN A 612 -57.56 -82.46 103.61
C ASN A 612 -56.71 -81.18 103.75
N THR A 613 -56.15 -80.90 104.94
CA THR A 613 -55.27 -79.73 105.14
C THR A 613 -54.04 -79.78 104.22
N GLN A 614 -53.40 -80.93 104.07
CA GLN A 614 -52.27 -81.09 103.15
C GLN A 614 -52.70 -80.83 101.69
N GLN A 615 -53.86 -81.34 101.26
CA GLN A 615 -54.39 -81.09 99.91
C GLN A 615 -54.73 -79.61 99.70
N THR A 616 -55.26 -78.90 100.71
CA THR A 616 -55.49 -77.45 100.63
C THR A 616 -54.18 -76.66 100.59
N GLU A 617 -53.15 -77.09 101.32
CA GLU A 617 -51.83 -76.48 101.25
C GLU A 617 -51.15 -76.68 99.88
N GLU A 618 -51.18 -77.90 99.35
CA GLU A 618 -50.57 -78.22 98.05
C GLU A 618 -51.26 -77.49 96.89
N SER A 619 -52.61 -77.46 96.89
CA SER A 619 -53.36 -76.66 95.92
C SER A 619 -53.15 -75.15 96.11
N THR A 620 -53.02 -74.63 97.34
CA THR A 620 -52.67 -73.23 97.59
C THR A 620 -51.28 -72.88 97.07
N LYS A 621 -50.28 -73.74 97.29
CA LYS A 621 -48.91 -73.58 96.74
C LYS A 621 -48.92 -73.58 95.21
N GLN A 622 -49.73 -74.45 94.59
CA GLN A 622 -49.90 -74.48 93.13
C GLN A 622 -50.62 -73.24 92.59
N ILE A 623 -51.65 -72.73 93.28
CA ILE A 623 -52.34 -71.48 92.94
C ILE A 623 -51.37 -70.28 93.03
N GLN A 624 -50.60 -70.17 94.11
CA GLN A 624 -49.58 -69.12 94.28
C GLN A 624 -48.51 -69.17 93.19
N TYR A 625 -48.06 -70.38 92.81
CA TYR A 625 -47.11 -70.55 91.70
C TYR A 625 -47.68 -70.08 90.37
N LEU A 626 -48.92 -70.46 90.04
CA LEU A 626 -49.61 -70.03 88.82
C LEU A 626 -49.90 -68.52 88.81
N GLN A 627 -50.29 -67.94 89.95
CA GLN A 627 -50.44 -66.49 90.11
C GLN A 627 -49.12 -65.75 89.89
N THR A 628 -48.01 -66.28 90.40
CA THR A 628 -46.66 -65.71 90.21
C THR A 628 -46.22 -65.79 88.74
N GLN A 629 -46.48 -66.91 88.06
CA GLN A 629 -46.22 -67.03 86.61
C GLN A 629 -47.09 -66.07 85.78
N LEU A 630 -48.38 -65.93 86.13
CA LEU A 630 -49.31 -65.06 85.42
C LEU A 630 -48.96 -63.58 85.61
N ALA A 631 -48.60 -63.17 86.83
CA ALA A 631 -48.10 -61.82 87.11
C ALA A 631 -46.79 -61.53 86.36
N LYS A 632 -45.86 -62.50 86.28
CA LYS A 632 -44.67 -62.34 85.45
C LYS A 632 -45.02 -62.20 83.97
N LEU A 633 -45.93 -63.04 83.44
CA LEU A 633 -46.34 -62.98 82.04
C LEU A 633 -47.04 -61.64 81.71
N GLN A 634 -47.78 -61.05 82.65
CA GLN A 634 -48.33 -59.70 82.51
C GLN A 634 -47.22 -58.65 82.38
N ALA A 635 -46.23 -58.64 83.28
CA ALA A 635 -45.10 -57.72 83.21
C ALA A 635 -44.25 -57.92 81.94
N ASP A 636 -43.97 -59.17 81.54
CA ASP A 636 -43.25 -59.49 80.30
C ASP A 636 -44.05 -59.01 79.06
N MET A 637 -45.40 -59.09 79.07
CA MET A 637 -46.26 -58.54 78.00
C MET A 637 -46.34 -57.01 78.01
N GLU A 638 -46.31 -56.37 79.17
CA GLU A 638 -46.34 -54.90 79.31
C GLU A 638 -45.03 -54.28 78.82
N ALA A 639 -43.88 -54.82 79.22
CA ALA A 639 -42.57 -54.41 78.70
C ALA A 639 -42.46 -54.57 77.17
N LEU A 640 -43.02 -55.65 76.60
CA LEU A 640 -43.08 -55.84 75.14
C LEU A 640 -44.02 -54.85 74.42
N ARG A 641 -45.08 -54.36 75.10
CA ARG A 641 -45.93 -53.28 74.57
C ARG A 641 -45.20 -51.95 74.58
N GLU A 642 -44.58 -51.59 75.71
CA GLU A 642 -43.79 -50.35 75.84
C GLU A 642 -42.63 -50.32 74.83
N GLN A 643 -41.91 -51.43 74.66
CA GLN A 643 -40.85 -51.55 73.64
C GLN A 643 -41.41 -51.38 72.22
N ARG A 644 -42.56 -51.96 71.91
CA ARG A 644 -43.22 -51.81 70.61
C ARG A 644 -43.71 -50.39 70.36
N GLU A 645 -44.27 -49.74 71.37
CA GLU A 645 -44.79 -48.37 71.25
C GLU A 645 -43.64 -47.36 71.12
N SER A 646 -42.59 -47.51 71.93
CA SER A 646 -41.33 -46.75 71.81
C SER A 646 -40.71 -46.86 70.40
N THR A 647 -40.57 -48.09 69.87
CA THR A 647 -40.03 -48.29 68.51
C THR A 647 -40.96 -47.79 67.39
N ILE A 648 -42.27 -47.74 67.61
CA ILE A 648 -43.23 -47.08 66.69
C ILE A 648 -43.10 -45.55 66.77
N CYS A 649 -42.81 -44.98 67.93
CA CYS A 649 -42.54 -43.54 68.07
C CYS A 649 -41.24 -43.15 67.35
N THR A 650 -40.11 -43.80 67.64
CA THR A 650 -38.83 -43.44 67.01
C THR A 650 -38.86 -43.59 65.48
N THR A 651 -39.44 -44.69 64.97
CA THR A 651 -39.55 -44.90 63.50
C THR A 651 -40.52 -43.94 62.83
N ARG A 652 -41.47 -43.34 63.55
CA ARG A 652 -42.30 -42.23 63.04
C ARG A 652 -41.52 -40.91 63.02
N GLU A 653 -40.76 -40.61 64.06
CA GLU A 653 -39.91 -39.41 64.14
C GLU A 653 -38.83 -39.42 63.04
N GLU A 654 -38.17 -40.57 62.85
CA GLU A 654 -37.23 -40.82 61.74
C GLU A 654 -37.91 -40.63 60.36
N LEU A 655 -39.13 -41.16 60.19
CA LEU A 655 -39.90 -41.00 58.95
C LEU A 655 -40.29 -39.54 58.68
N TYR A 656 -40.64 -38.75 59.72
CA TYR A 656 -40.92 -37.33 59.57
C TYR A 656 -39.67 -36.53 59.21
N SER A 657 -38.51 -36.80 59.83
CA SER A 657 -37.22 -36.18 59.45
C SER A 657 -36.90 -36.46 57.98
N ALA A 658 -36.98 -37.73 57.56
CA ALA A 658 -36.73 -38.11 56.18
C ALA A 658 -37.70 -37.47 55.18
N GLN A 659 -38.97 -37.24 55.57
CA GLN A 659 -39.95 -36.52 54.73
C GLN A 659 -39.62 -35.02 54.62
N GLU A 660 -39.18 -34.37 55.70
CA GLU A 660 -38.75 -32.97 55.67
C GLU A 660 -37.45 -32.79 54.85
N GLU A 661 -36.48 -33.68 55.03
CA GLU A 661 -35.25 -33.73 54.21
C GLU A 661 -35.56 -33.91 52.71
N ILE A 662 -36.47 -34.83 52.35
CA ILE A 662 -36.92 -35.01 50.95
C ILE A 662 -37.63 -33.75 50.42
N LEU A 663 -38.42 -33.05 51.25
CA LEU A 663 -39.11 -31.83 50.85
C LEU A 663 -38.12 -30.69 50.58
N VAL A 664 -37.11 -30.53 51.44
CA VAL A 664 -36.02 -29.54 51.25
C VAL A 664 -35.18 -29.87 50.02
N LEU A 665 -34.81 -31.15 49.81
CA LEU A 665 -34.06 -31.59 48.64
C LEU A 665 -34.82 -31.37 47.33
N ARG A 666 -36.15 -31.50 47.32
CA ARG A 666 -36.99 -31.15 46.16
C ARG A 666 -36.96 -29.64 45.88
N HIS A 667 -37.13 -28.81 46.90
CA HIS A 667 -37.08 -27.35 46.72
C HIS A 667 -35.70 -26.86 46.26
N THR A 668 -34.59 -27.45 46.72
CA THR A 668 -33.25 -27.08 46.22
C THR A 668 -33.02 -27.60 44.81
N MET A 669 -33.49 -28.79 44.46
CA MET A 669 -33.46 -29.31 43.09
C MET A 669 -34.21 -28.37 42.15
N GLU A 670 -35.48 -28.07 42.44
CA GLU A 670 -36.35 -27.18 41.65
C GLU A 670 -35.78 -25.75 41.52
N ALA A 671 -35.17 -25.22 42.57
CA ALA A 671 -34.47 -23.93 42.50
C ALA A 671 -33.27 -23.99 41.53
N THR A 672 -32.48 -25.06 41.56
CA THR A 672 -31.30 -25.21 40.68
C THR A 672 -31.64 -25.61 39.25
N THR A 673 -32.79 -26.23 38.97
CA THR A 673 -33.26 -26.45 37.60
C THR A 673 -33.77 -25.14 37.01
N ALA A 674 -34.60 -24.39 37.75
CA ALA A 674 -35.05 -23.06 37.34
C ALA A 674 -33.91 -22.04 37.18
N GLU A 675 -32.76 -22.26 37.82
CA GLU A 675 -31.52 -21.48 37.62
C GLU A 675 -30.83 -21.86 36.30
N ARG A 676 -30.60 -23.15 36.06
CA ARG A 676 -30.04 -23.63 34.78
C ARG A 676 -30.91 -23.24 33.58
N GLU A 677 -32.24 -23.28 33.69
CA GLU A 677 -33.16 -22.81 32.66
C GLU A 677 -32.96 -21.31 32.34
N ARG A 678 -32.73 -20.47 33.36
CA ARG A 678 -32.41 -19.05 33.18
C ARG A 678 -31.05 -18.85 32.50
N GLU A 679 -30.04 -19.62 32.87
CA GLU A 679 -28.71 -19.59 32.23
C GLU A 679 -28.78 -20.04 30.76
N ILE A 680 -29.50 -21.13 30.48
CA ILE A 680 -29.73 -21.63 29.11
C ILE A 680 -30.46 -20.58 28.27
N ALA A 681 -31.48 -19.90 28.81
CA ALA A 681 -32.19 -18.84 28.10
C ALA A 681 -31.29 -17.63 27.77
N VAL A 682 -30.39 -17.24 28.68
CA VAL A 682 -29.38 -16.19 28.42
C VAL A 682 -28.40 -16.65 27.34
N LEU A 683 -27.89 -17.89 27.42
CA LEU A 683 -26.96 -18.44 26.43
C LEU A 683 -27.58 -18.55 25.03
N GLN A 684 -28.86 -18.91 24.93
CA GLN A 684 -29.59 -18.90 23.66
C GLN A 684 -29.73 -17.48 23.08
N ALA A 685 -29.94 -16.46 23.92
CA ALA A 685 -30.00 -15.06 23.49
C ALA A 685 -28.64 -14.54 23.03
N ASP A 686 -27.56 -14.79 23.79
CA ASP A 686 -26.19 -14.40 23.42
C ASP A 686 -25.73 -15.10 22.14
N LEU A 687 -25.99 -16.40 21.99
CA LEU A 687 -25.69 -17.16 20.78
C LEU A 687 -26.52 -16.65 19.58
N GLY A 688 -27.75 -16.20 19.81
CA GLY A 688 -28.55 -15.45 18.83
C GLY A 688 -27.87 -14.14 18.40
N SER A 689 -27.41 -13.33 19.35
CA SER A 689 -26.68 -12.08 19.07
C SER A 689 -25.43 -12.34 18.25
N VAL A 690 -24.59 -13.29 18.67
CA VAL A 690 -23.34 -13.68 17.96
C VAL A 690 -23.63 -14.18 16.54
N ARG A 691 -24.72 -14.93 16.32
CA ARG A 691 -25.15 -15.31 14.96
C ARG A 691 -25.48 -14.08 14.10
N THR A 692 -26.17 -13.07 14.65
CA THR A 692 -26.47 -11.84 13.90
C THR A 692 -25.24 -10.96 13.65
N GLU A 693 -24.30 -10.87 14.60
CA GLU A 693 -23.01 -10.20 14.38
C GLU A 693 -22.20 -10.90 13.27
N LEU A 694 -22.13 -12.24 13.30
CA LEU A 694 -21.39 -13.02 12.30
C LEU A 694 -21.98 -12.85 10.89
N GLU A 695 -23.31 -12.78 10.75
CA GLU A 695 -23.95 -12.51 9.45
C GLU A 695 -23.80 -11.05 9.00
N HIS A 696 -23.74 -10.09 9.95
CA HIS A 696 -23.35 -8.71 9.65
C HIS A 696 -21.91 -8.62 9.13
N TRP A 697 -20.98 -9.39 9.70
CA TRP A 697 -19.59 -9.46 9.21
C TRP A 697 -19.48 -10.15 7.85
N ARG A 698 -20.20 -11.26 7.61
CA ARG A 698 -20.29 -11.89 6.27
C ARG A 698 -20.80 -10.93 5.20
N THR A 699 -21.94 -10.28 5.45
CA THR A 699 -22.53 -9.32 4.51
C THR A 699 -21.72 -8.01 4.37
N THR A 700 -20.72 -7.79 5.23
CA THR A 700 -19.76 -6.68 5.11
C THR A 700 -18.50 -7.12 4.35
N ALA A 701 -17.97 -8.32 4.60
CA ALA A 701 -16.89 -8.91 3.82
C ALA A 701 -17.26 -9.03 2.34
N ALA A 702 -18.46 -9.52 2.01
CA ALA A 702 -18.96 -9.61 0.64
C ALA A 702 -19.04 -8.25 -0.09
N LYS A 703 -19.22 -7.14 0.63
CA LYS A 703 -19.17 -5.78 0.05
C LYS A 703 -17.74 -5.37 -0.26
N TYR A 704 -16.79 -5.67 0.63
CA TYR A 704 -15.38 -5.40 0.39
C TYR A 704 -14.81 -6.27 -0.76
N GLU A 705 -15.23 -7.53 -0.89
CA GLU A 705 -14.87 -8.37 -2.06
C GLU A 705 -15.34 -7.76 -3.38
N GLU A 706 -16.57 -7.22 -3.41
CA GLU A 706 -17.13 -6.52 -4.58
C GLU A 706 -16.44 -5.17 -4.84
N GLU A 707 -16.04 -4.43 -3.80
CA GLU A 707 -15.27 -3.20 -3.94
C GLU A 707 -13.83 -3.46 -4.44
N ILE A 708 -13.17 -4.51 -3.92
CA ILE A 708 -11.86 -4.99 -4.41
C ILE A 708 -11.96 -5.41 -5.89
N ARG A 709 -13.00 -6.14 -6.28
CA ARG A 709 -13.26 -6.53 -7.68
C ARG A 709 -13.35 -5.30 -8.60
N ARG A 710 -14.15 -4.30 -8.21
CA ARG A 710 -14.29 -3.04 -8.98
C ARG A 710 -12.99 -2.24 -9.05
N LEU A 711 -12.20 -2.23 -7.99
CA LEU A 711 -10.88 -1.57 -7.98
C LEU A 711 -9.87 -2.30 -8.88
N GLN A 712 -9.90 -3.64 -8.93
CA GLN A 712 -9.09 -4.44 -9.86
C GLN A 712 -9.50 -4.20 -11.33
N GLU A 713 -10.80 -4.14 -11.62
CA GLU A 713 -11.33 -3.78 -12.94
C GLU A 713 -10.93 -2.36 -13.36
N ALA A 714 -11.03 -1.38 -12.45
CA ALA A 714 -10.62 0.00 -12.70
C ALA A 714 -9.10 0.12 -12.93
N PHE A 715 -8.28 -0.58 -12.15
CA PHE A 715 -6.83 -0.60 -12.32
C PHE A 715 -6.43 -1.23 -13.66
N SER A 716 -7.08 -2.32 -14.07
CA SER A 716 -6.88 -2.96 -15.38
C SER A 716 -7.21 -1.99 -16.54
N GLN A 717 -8.34 -1.28 -16.44
CA GLN A 717 -8.72 -0.24 -17.41
C GLN A 717 -7.71 0.93 -17.44
N GLN A 718 -7.22 1.37 -16.27
CA GLN A 718 -6.20 2.41 -16.18
C GLN A 718 -4.88 1.98 -16.83
N GLN A 719 -4.44 0.74 -16.59
CA GLN A 719 -3.23 0.19 -17.20
C GLN A 719 -3.37 0.03 -18.72
N GLN A 720 -4.57 -0.33 -19.20
CA GLN A 720 -4.86 -0.35 -20.63
C GLN A 720 -4.79 1.06 -21.23
N GLN A 721 -5.44 2.06 -20.61
CA GLN A 721 -5.37 3.46 -21.04
C GLN A 721 -3.94 4.00 -21.05
N GLN A 722 -3.13 3.68 -20.04
CA GLN A 722 -1.73 4.11 -19.97
C GLN A 722 -0.86 3.46 -21.06
N SER A 723 -1.14 2.21 -21.45
CA SER A 723 -0.43 1.58 -22.58
C SER A 723 -0.82 2.22 -23.92
N SER A 724 -2.11 2.53 -24.15
CA SER A 724 -2.56 3.25 -25.34
C SER A 724 -2.03 4.70 -25.39
N ALA A 725 -1.97 5.42 -24.26
CA ALA A 725 -1.35 6.73 -24.19
C ALA A 725 0.15 6.68 -24.53
N SER A 726 0.87 5.65 -24.06
CA SER A 726 2.28 5.43 -24.39
C SER A 726 2.49 5.13 -25.88
N GLN A 727 1.61 4.33 -26.49
CA GLN A 727 1.63 4.06 -27.94
C GLN A 727 1.40 5.35 -28.74
N LEU A 728 0.36 6.13 -28.42
CA LEU A 728 0.08 7.41 -29.06
C LEU A 728 1.21 8.42 -28.87
N GLN A 729 1.93 8.40 -27.74
CA GLN A 729 3.10 9.25 -27.53
C GLN A 729 4.27 8.86 -28.45
N VAL A 730 4.50 7.57 -28.71
CA VAL A 730 5.48 7.09 -29.70
C VAL A 730 5.07 7.47 -31.13
N GLU A 731 3.78 7.37 -31.47
CA GLU A 731 3.26 7.86 -32.76
C GLU A 731 3.44 9.38 -32.91
N CYS A 732 3.17 10.16 -31.86
CA CYS A 732 3.41 11.61 -31.88
C CYS A 732 4.89 11.96 -32.09
N VAL A 733 5.82 11.27 -31.41
CA VAL A 733 7.26 11.50 -31.58
C VAL A 733 7.74 11.12 -32.98
N THR A 734 7.29 10.00 -33.54
CA THR A 734 7.68 9.57 -34.89
C THR A 734 7.06 10.45 -35.98
N LEU A 735 5.82 10.93 -35.80
CA LEU A 735 5.22 11.95 -36.65
C LEU A 735 5.97 13.29 -36.57
N GLN A 736 6.37 13.72 -35.35
CA GLN A 736 7.14 14.95 -35.16
C GLN A 736 8.53 14.87 -35.82
N GLN A 737 9.23 13.75 -35.68
CA GLN A 737 10.49 13.50 -36.42
C GLN A 737 10.27 13.60 -37.93
N ARG A 738 9.24 12.92 -38.46
CA ARG A 738 8.90 12.94 -39.90
C ARG A 738 8.53 14.35 -40.39
N CYS A 739 7.86 15.16 -39.56
CA CYS A 739 7.65 16.59 -39.84
C CYS A 739 8.96 17.38 -39.87
N THR A 740 9.92 17.11 -38.98
CA THR A 740 11.24 17.79 -39.04
C THR A 740 12.05 17.39 -40.27
N THR A 741 11.99 16.14 -40.73
CA THR A 741 12.62 15.72 -42.00
C THR A 741 11.97 16.44 -43.19
N LEU A 742 10.63 16.43 -43.28
CA LEU A 742 9.91 17.13 -44.35
C LEU A 742 10.15 18.65 -44.34
N GLN A 743 10.37 19.24 -43.17
CA GLN A 743 10.78 20.65 -43.03
C GLN A 743 12.19 20.87 -43.61
N GLN A 744 13.15 20.00 -43.29
CA GLN A 744 14.51 20.02 -43.85
C GLN A 744 14.50 19.85 -45.38
N ASP A 745 13.72 18.91 -45.90
CA ASP A 745 13.52 18.71 -47.35
C ASP A 745 12.96 19.98 -48.01
N CYS A 746 11.94 20.60 -47.40
CA CYS A 746 11.36 21.85 -47.89
C CYS A 746 12.36 23.02 -47.89
N ASP A 747 13.19 23.14 -46.86
CA ASP A 747 14.22 24.18 -46.78
C ASP A 747 15.41 23.91 -47.73
N GLY A 748 15.75 22.63 -47.95
CA GLY A 748 16.65 22.20 -49.03
C GLY A 748 16.14 22.63 -50.40
N LEU A 749 14.90 22.25 -50.77
CA LEU A 749 14.26 22.63 -52.03
C LEU A 749 14.12 24.16 -52.20
N ARG A 750 13.88 24.92 -51.11
CA ARG A 750 13.91 26.40 -51.14
C ARG A 750 15.29 26.93 -51.48
N SER A 751 16.36 26.33 -50.94
CA SER A 751 17.74 26.71 -51.21
C SER A 751 18.15 26.40 -52.66
N GLU A 752 17.77 25.23 -53.19
CA GLU A 752 17.98 24.87 -54.61
C GLU A 752 17.24 25.83 -55.53
N ARG A 753 15.96 26.11 -55.25
CA ARG A 753 15.17 27.09 -56.00
C ARG A 753 15.84 28.47 -56.00
N LYS A 754 16.40 28.91 -54.87
CA LYS A 754 17.15 30.17 -54.79
C LYS A 754 18.40 30.13 -55.68
N ALA A 755 19.21 29.08 -55.57
CA ALA A 755 20.43 28.90 -56.38
C ALA A 755 20.13 28.80 -57.89
N LEU A 756 19.01 28.17 -58.28
CA LEU A 756 18.53 28.14 -59.66
C LEU A 756 18.05 29.53 -60.13
N THR A 757 17.38 30.30 -59.27
CA THR A 757 16.97 31.68 -59.57
C THR A 757 18.20 32.59 -59.77
N GLU A 758 19.22 32.47 -58.92
CA GLU A 758 20.48 33.20 -59.05
C GLU A 758 21.30 32.77 -60.29
N LYS A 759 21.19 31.51 -60.73
CA LYS A 759 21.76 31.05 -62.01
C LYS A 759 21.01 31.62 -63.20
N LEU A 760 19.67 31.67 -63.16
CA LEU A 760 18.86 32.30 -64.19
C LEU A 760 19.19 33.79 -64.33
N GLN A 761 19.27 34.53 -63.22
CA GLN A 761 19.67 35.95 -63.24
C GLN A 761 21.07 36.17 -63.83
N ARG A 762 22.04 35.31 -63.51
CA ARG A 762 23.38 35.36 -64.12
C ARG A 762 23.30 35.14 -65.64
N LEU A 763 22.62 34.09 -66.09
CA LEU A 763 22.41 33.82 -67.51
C LEU A 763 21.65 34.95 -68.22
N GLU A 764 20.69 35.60 -67.57
CA GLU A 764 19.99 36.78 -68.11
C GLU A 764 20.95 37.98 -68.28
N THR A 765 21.86 38.23 -67.33
CA THR A 765 22.88 39.29 -67.45
C THR A 765 23.99 38.97 -68.46
N GLU A 766 24.38 37.71 -68.60
CA GLU A 766 25.29 37.26 -69.67
C GLU A 766 24.61 37.39 -71.05
N LEU A 767 23.31 37.13 -71.12
CA LEU A 767 22.52 37.22 -72.34
C LEU A 767 22.14 38.67 -72.69
N SER A 768 22.04 39.59 -71.73
CA SER A 768 21.98 41.04 -72.01
C SER A 768 23.34 41.57 -72.46
N SER A 769 24.43 41.20 -71.77
CA SER A 769 25.79 41.61 -72.15
C SER A 769 26.18 41.14 -73.56
N THR A 770 25.86 39.90 -73.93
CA THR A 770 26.11 39.40 -75.30
C THR A 770 25.20 40.04 -76.35
N ARG A 771 23.97 40.45 -76.00
CA ARG A 771 23.14 41.29 -76.88
C ARG A 771 23.74 42.68 -77.09
N GLU A 772 24.24 43.32 -76.04
CA GLU A 772 24.93 44.62 -76.12
C GLU A 772 26.22 44.52 -76.96
N GLN A 773 27.04 43.49 -76.75
CA GLN A 773 28.21 43.20 -77.59
C GLN A 773 27.82 42.97 -79.06
N SER A 774 26.75 42.22 -79.33
CA SER A 774 26.23 42.01 -80.68
C SER A 774 25.73 43.31 -81.33
N GLN A 775 25.10 44.21 -80.55
CA GLN A 775 24.67 45.53 -81.02
C GLN A 775 25.87 46.45 -81.33
N VAL A 776 26.92 46.43 -80.49
CA VAL A 776 28.18 47.15 -80.74
C VAL A 776 28.85 46.62 -82.02
N LEU A 777 28.95 45.30 -82.18
CA LEU A 777 29.48 44.67 -83.40
C LEU A 777 28.65 45.03 -84.65
N SER A 778 27.32 45.06 -84.54
CA SER A 778 26.43 45.49 -85.64
C SER A 778 26.63 46.95 -86.02
N SER A 779 26.76 47.87 -85.05
CA SER A 779 27.10 49.27 -85.32
C SER A 779 28.50 49.45 -85.92
N SER A 780 29.44 48.57 -85.55
CA SER A 780 30.79 48.53 -86.12
C SER A 780 30.75 48.05 -87.56
N LEU A 781 29.95 47.04 -87.87
CA LEU A 781 29.69 46.55 -89.23
C LEU A 781 29.07 47.65 -90.10
N GLU A 782 28.03 48.33 -89.64
CA GLU A 782 27.40 49.45 -90.36
C GLU A 782 28.40 50.59 -90.64
N SER A 783 29.36 50.83 -89.73
CA SER A 783 30.43 51.81 -89.94
C SER A 783 31.46 51.35 -90.98
N LEU A 784 31.71 50.05 -91.10
CA LEU A 784 32.59 49.44 -92.10
C LEU A 784 31.92 49.39 -93.48
N GLU A 785 30.63 49.05 -93.56
CA GLU A 785 29.84 49.10 -94.80
C GLU A 785 29.79 50.53 -95.37
N LYS A 786 29.56 51.53 -94.52
CA LYS A 786 29.64 52.95 -94.93
C LYS A 786 31.04 53.34 -95.41
N ARG A 787 32.10 52.81 -94.79
CA ARG A 787 33.49 53.02 -95.22
C ARG A 787 33.79 52.31 -96.54
N GLU A 788 33.23 51.13 -96.77
CA GLU A 788 33.35 50.37 -98.01
C GLU A 788 32.65 51.09 -99.15
N GLY A 789 31.42 51.57 -98.97
CA GLY A 789 30.72 52.40 -99.95
C GLY A 789 31.52 53.66 -100.35
N VAL A 790 32.07 54.38 -99.37
CA VAL A 790 32.95 55.55 -99.61
C VAL A 790 34.26 55.17 -100.33
N LEU A 791 34.75 53.94 -100.20
CA LEU A 791 35.89 53.44 -100.98
C LEU A 791 35.47 53.01 -102.39
N GLN A 792 34.29 52.44 -102.56
CA GLN A 792 33.71 52.02 -103.84
C GLN A 792 33.38 53.23 -104.73
N ASP A 793 32.77 54.29 -104.17
CA ASP A 793 32.57 55.59 -104.84
C ASP A 793 33.90 56.19 -105.33
N LYS A 794 34.94 56.14 -104.48
CA LYS A 794 36.28 56.60 -104.84
C LYS A 794 36.90 55.76 -105.95
N LEU A 795 36.72 54.44 -105.91
CA LEU A 795 37.23 53.53 -106.95
C LEU A 795 36.57 53.83 -108.30
N GLY A 796 35.24 53.96 -108.33
CA GLY A 796 34.48 54.31 -109.53
C GLY A 796 34.80 55.70 -110.06
N SER A 797 35.08 56.68 -109.18
CA SER A 797 35.58 57.99 -109.57
C SER A 797 36.97 57.90 -110.23
N LEU A 798 37.87 57.08 -109.69
CA LEU A 798 39.21 56.87 -110.25
C LEU A 798 39.16 56.16 -111.60
N GLU A 799 38.31 55.15 -111.74
CA GLU A 799 38.09 54.40 -112.99
C GLU A 799 37.54 55.29 -114.10
N ASN A 800 36.55 56.15 -113.79
CA ASN A 800 36.05 57.15 -114.73
C ASN A 800 37.14 58.16 -115.15
N GLN A 801 38.00 58.58 -114.23
CA GLN A 801 39.11 59.47 -114.55
C GLN A 801 40.15 58.78 -115.45
N HIS A 802 40.52 57.53 -115.15
CA HIS A 802 41.39 56.72 -116.02
C HIS A 802 40.80 56.50 -117.42
N LEU A 803 39.48 56.30 -117.55
CA LEU A 803 38.80 56.20 -118.85
C LEU A 803 38.88 57.51 -119.65
N GLN A 804 38.70 58.66 -119.00
CA GLN A 804 38.84 59.98 -119.65
C GLN A 804 40.28 60.24 -120.10
N ASP A 805 41.27 59.99 -119.24
CA ASP A 805 42.69 60.17 -119.59
C ASP A 805 43.14 59.19 -120.70
N ALA A 806 42.70 57.93 -120.67
CA ALA A 806 42.98 56.96 -121.73
C ALA A 806 42.37 57.39 -123.09
N GLY A 807 41.13 57.89 -123.09
CA GLY A 807 40.51 58.46 -124.30
C GLY A 807 41.26 59.69 -124.82
N ARG A 808 41.78 60.53 -123.93
CA ARG A 808 42.58 61.70 -124.27
C ARG A 808 43.93 61.34 -124.89
N LEU A 809 44.64 60.37 -124.32
CA LEU A 809 45.89 59.84 -124.90
C LEU A 809 45.65 59.19 -126.27
N LYS A 810 44.55 58.44 -126.44
CA LYS A 810 44.18 57.83 -127.74
C LYS A 810 44.06 58.90 -128.84
N SER A 811 43.31 59.97 -128.58
CA SER A 811 43.15 61.07 -129.54
C SER A 811 44.47 61.78 -129.88
N GLN A 812 45.43 61.84 -128.95
CA GLN A 812 46.76 62.40 -129.21
C GLN A 812 47.62 61.46 -130.06
N LEU A 813 47.52 60.14 -129.85
CA LEU A 813 48.24 59.13 -130.64
C LEU A 813 47.77 59.12 -132.09
N ASP A 814 46.45 59.10 -132.32
CA ASP A 814 45.86 59.11 -133.67
C ASP A 814 46.29 60.38 -134.45
N GLN A 815 46.33 61.54 -133.76
CA GLN A 815 46.79 62.81 -134.33
C GLN A 815 48.29 62.80 -134.66
N ALA A 816 49.12 62.18 -133.82
CA ALA A 816 50.55 62.02 -134.07
C ALA A 816 50.84 61.05 -135.24
N GLN A 817 50.08 59.96 -135.38
CA GLN A 817 50.20 59.02 -136.52
C GLN A 817 49.81 59.67 -137.85
N ALA A 818 48.77 60.51 -137.88
CA ALA A 818 48.44 61.29 -139.08
C ALA A 818 49.57 62.25 -139.48
N HIS A 819 50.25 62.85 -138.50
CA HIS A 819 51.37 63.77 -138.75
C HIS A 819 52.60 63.04 -139.29
N THR A 820 53.00 61.89 -138.72
CA THR A 820 54.13 61.09 -139.24
C THR A 820 53.85 60.51 -140.63
N HIS A 821 52.63 60.06 -140.93
CA HIS A 821 52.25 59.64 -142.29
C HIS A 821 52.30 60.76 -143.34
N THR A 822 52.20 62.03 -142.91
CA THR A 822 52.36 63.19 -143.80
C THR A 822 53.84 63.47 -144.05
N LEU A 823 54.64 63.54 -142.97
CA LEU A 823 56.08 63.79 -143.02
C LEU A 823 56.86 62.71 -143.78
N GLN A 824 56.44 61.45 -143.68
CA GLN A 824 56.99 60.32 -144.45
C GLN A 824 56.88 60.54 -145.97
N ARG A 825 55.77 61.13 -146.42
CA ARG A 825 55.51 61.39 -147.85
C ARG A 825 56.38 62.53 -148.39
N GLU A 826 56.60 63.56 -147.57
CA GLU A 826 57.52 64.68 -147.88
C GLU A 826 58.99 64.21 -147.91
N TYR A 827 59.35 63.25 -147.06
CA TYR A 827 60.67 62.60 -147.09
C TYR A 827 60.90 61.81 -148.39
N GLU A 828 59.91 61.04 -148.84
CA GLU A 828 60.00 60.27 -150.10
C GLU A 828 60.12 61.19 -151.33
N ASP A 829 59.35 62.29 -151.38
CA ASP A 829 59.46 63.31 -152.44
C ASP A 829 60.84 63.99 -152.44
N THR A 830 61.35 64.42 -151.28
CA THR A 830 62.68 65.06 -151.19
C THR A 830 63.84 64.10 -151.49
N GLN A 831 63.70 62.81 -151.16
CA GLN A 831 64.64 61.77 -151.55
C GLN A 831 64.71 61.59 -153.08
N SER A 832 63.57 61.69 -153.78
CA SER A 832 63.52 61.65 -155.25
C SER A 832 64.26 62.83 -155.90
N GLN A 833 64.10 64.04 -155.34
CA GLN A 833 64.75 65.26 -155.82
C GLN A 833 66.27 65.22 -155.62
N LEU A 834 66.74 64.68 -154.49
CA LEU A 834 68.16 64.49 -154.20
C LEU A 834 68.85 63.50 -155.17
N LEU A 835 68.13 62.47 -155.63
CA LEU A 835 68.67 61.51 -156.61
C LEU A 835 68.94 62.17 -157.97
N ASP A 836 68.03 63.00 -158.47
CA ASP A 836 68.23 63.73 -159.72
C ASP A 836 69.35 64.79 -159.57
N LEU A 837 69.38 65.51 -158.44
CA LEU A 837 70.45 66.48 -158.14
C LEU A 837 71.84 65.82 -158.12
N ARG A 838 71.96 64.63 -157.49
CA ARG A 838 73.19 63.84 -157.47
C ARG A 838 73.61 63.40 -158.87
N GLN A 839 72.67 62.96 -159.70
CA GLN A 839 72.96 62.56 -161.07
C GLN A 839 73.40 63.74 -161.95
N ARG A 840 72.98 64.97 -161.65
CA ARG A 840 73.51 66.20 -162.27
C ARG A 840 74.93 66.49 -161.79
N TYR A 841 75.18 66.42 -160.48
CA TYR A 841 76.50 66.66 -159.88
C TYR A 841 77.58 65.71 -160.44
N GLU A 842 77.29 64.41 -160.53
CA GLU A 842 78.22 63.39 -161.06
C GLU A 842 78.55 63.58 -162.56
N ARG A 843 77.74 64.32 -163.34
CA ARG A 843 78.10 64.74 -164.70
C ARG A 843 79.10 65.91 -164.66
N THR A 844 78.78 66.95 -163.89
CA THR A 844 79.66 68.14 -163.76
C THR A 844 81.02 67.83 -163.13
N GLU A 845 81.10 66.85 -162.23
CA GLU A 845 82.39 66.43 -161.66
C GLU A 845 83.27 65.69 -162.67
N LYS A 846 82.69 64.88 -163.57
CA LYS A 846 83.42 64.21 -164.65
C LYS A 846 83.96 65.21 -165.67
N GLU A 847 83.18 66.23 -166.04
CA GLU A 847 83.63 67.33 -166.88
C GLU A 847 84.78 68.11 -166.22
N LYS A 848 84.66 68.42 -164.92
CA LYS A 848 85.72 69.09 -164.15
C LYS A 848 87.00 68.25 -164.06
N LEU A 849 86.90 66.93 -163.89
CA LEU A 849 88.05 66.02 -163.85
C LEU A 849 88.81 65.98 -165.17
N ASN A 850 88.08 65.97 -166.29
CA ASN A 850 88.66 66.00 -167.63
C ASN A 850 89.45 67.31 -167.86
N ILE A 851 88.83 68.46 -167.54
CA ILE A 851 89.47 69.79 -167.59
C ILE A 851 90.70 69.85 -166.66
N HIS A 852 90.66 69.20 -165.51
CA HIS A 852 91.79 69.18 -164.57
C HIS A 852 93.00 68.37 -165.09
N GLN A 853 92.75 67.26 -165.81
CA GLN A 853 93.83 66.53 -166.47
C GLN A 853 94.47 67.33 -167.62
N GLU A 854 93.66 67.99 -168.46
CA GLU A 854 94.16 68.88 -169.51
C GLU A 854 95.02 70.04 -168.92
N LEU A 855 94.63 70.55 -167.75
CA LEU A 855 95.37 71.61 -167.07
C LEU A 855 96.74 71.16 -166.51
N GLU A 856 96.84 69.97 -165.90
CA GLU A 856 98.14 69.38 -165.50
C GLU A 856 99.02 69.05 -166.71
N GLN A 857 98.42 68.60 -167.81
CA GLN A 857 99.10 68.34 -169.08
C GLN A 857 99.68 69.62 -169.72
N CYS A 858 99.10 70.79 -169.42
CA CYS A 858 99.64 72.09 -169.81
C CYS A 858 100.69 72.62 -168.81
N LYS A 859 100.42 72.49 -167.50
CA LYS A 859 101.23 73.01 -166.38
C LYS A 859 102.60 72.34 -166.25
N SER A 860 102.69 71.04 -166.55
CA SER A 860 103.96 70.29 -166.56
C SER A 860 104.90 70.77 -167.67
N ASN A 861 104.38 70.96 -168.88
CA ASN A 861 105.14 71.45 -170.04
C ASN A 861 105.64 72.90 -169.89
N LEU A 862 105.00 73.73 -169.05
CA LEU A 862 105.37 75.14 -168.88
C LEU A 862 106.51 75.38 -167.86
N LYS A 863 106.92 74.38 -167.06
CA LYS A 863 107.61 74.64 -165.78
C LYS A 863 109.13 74.38 -165.73
N LEU A 864 109.80 74.22 -166.87
CA LEU A 864 111.26 74.03 -166.92
C LEU A 864 112.04 75.25 -167.45
N LEU A 865 111.48 76.03 -168.38
CA LEU A 865 112.22 77.09 -169.08
C LEU A 865 111.42 78.39 -169.23
N GLN A 866 111.42 79.18 -168.16
CA GLN A 866 111.56 80.63 -168.29
C GLN A 866 112.44 81.16 -167.16
N ASP A 867 113.75 81.25 -167.43
CA ASP A 867 114.64 82.15 -166.67
C ASP A 867 114.19 83.61 -166.89
N LYS A 868 114.70 84.53 -166.08
CA LYS A 868 114.47 85.97 -166.16
C LYS A 868 114.60 86.46 -167.60
N THR A 869 113.54 87.03 -168.17
CA THR A 869 113.68 88.22 -169.03
C THR A 869 112.35 88.92 -169.27
N SER A 870 112.47 90.22 -169.59
CA SER A 870 111.51 91.02 -170.35
C SER A 870 110.03 90.89 -169.99
N SER A 871 109.63 91.73 -169.04
CA SER A 871 108.58 92.72 -169.33
C SER A 871 108.80 93.37 -170.71
N PRO A 872 107.72 93.74 -171.45
CA PRO A 872 107.17 95.07 -171.20
C PRO A 872 105.64 95.23 -171.40
N SER A 873 105.15 96.39 -170.94
CA SER A 873 104.02 97.23 -171.43
C SER A 873 103.08 96.69 -172.53
N ILE A 874 101.76 96.92 -172.52
CA ILE A 874 100.99 98.20 -172.46
C ILE A 874 99.53 97.79 -172.09
N LEU A 875 98.68 98.45 -171.29
CA LEU A 875 98.64 99.57 -170.31
C LEU A 875 97.29 99.31 -169.52
N GLN A 876 97.02 99.62 -168.25
CA GLN A 876 97.05 100.88 -167.49
C GLN A 876 96.43 102.12 -168.19
N PRO A 877 95.99 103.16 -167.46
CA PRO A 877 95.40 103.20 -166.12
C PRO A 877 94.00 103.90 -166.18
N VAL A 878 93.72 104.87 -165.29
CA VAL A 878 92.47 105.67 -165.17
C VAL A 878 91.27 104.81 -164.68
N GLN A 879 90.99 104.66 -163.38
CA GLN A 879 90.81 105.62 -162.26
C GLN A 879 89.61 106.58 -162.39
N ALA A 880 88.92 106.76 -161.26
CA ALA A 880 87.89 107.79 -160.97
C ALA A 880 86.67 107.76 -161.92
N ILE A 881 85.47 107.44 -161.43
CA ILE A 881 84.67 108.29 -160.53
C ILE A 881 83.57 107.45 -159.84
N PHE A 882 83.12 107.87 -158.64
CA PHE A 882 82.05 107.28 -157.80
C PHE A 882 82.25 105.81 -157.34
N ILE A 883 82.41 105.47 -156.05
CA ILE A 883 82.17 106.20 -154.77
C ILE A 883 80.68 106.56 -154.52
N GLY A 884 79.76 106.10 -155.37
CA GLY A 884 78.32 106.41 -155.26
C GLY A 884 77.46 105.39 -154.49
N LEU A 885 77.64 104.09 -154.76
CA LEU A 885 76.63 103.05 -154.42
C LEU A 885 77.03 102.07 -153.30
N VAL A 886 78.10 102.36 -152.56
CA VAL A 886 78.52 101.57 -151.37
C VAL A 886 77.73 101.98 -150.10
N LEU A 887 76.91 103.03 -150.16
CA LEU A 887 76.17 103.57 -149.00
C LEU A 887 74.63 103.40 -149.07
N ALA A 888 74.06 102.94 -150.18
CA ALA A 888 72.60 102.91 -150.36
C ALA A 888 71.93 101.57 -149.99
N LEU A 889 72.55 100.43 -150.29
CA LEU A 889 71.90 99.11 -150.16
C LEU A 889 72.17 98.37 -148.84
N LEU A 890 73.14 98.84 -148.03
CA LEU A 890 73.24 98.44 -146.62
C LEU A 890 72.10 99.02 -145.75
N TYR A 891 71.23 99.87 -146.32
CA TYR A 891 70.06 100.42 -145.66
C TYR A 891 68.81 99.51 -145.76
N TRP A 892 68.79 98.52 -146.67
CA TRP A 892 67.61 97.64 -146.84
C TRP A 892 67.60 96.41 -145.88
N CYS A 893 68.59 96.26 -144.99
CA CYS A 893 68.67 95.09 -144.11
C CYS A 893 67.62 95.05 -142.99
N PHE A 894 66.96 96.16 -142.64
CA PHE A 894 65.98 96.22 -141.55
C PHE A 894 64.82 97.17 -141.91
N GLY A 895 63.64 96.63 -142.23
CA GLY A 895 62.61 97.44 -142.88
C GLY A 895 61.14 97.00 -142.87
N GLN A 896 60.72 96.00 -142.09
CA GLN A 896 59.35 95.96 -141.53
C GLN A 896 59.19 94.85 -140.46
N LEU A 897 58.75 95.23 -139.27
CA LEU A 897 57.91 94.38 -138.42
C LEU A 897 56.46 94.66 -138.81
N TRP A 898 55.67 93.61 -139.06
CA TRP A 898 54.26 93.46 -138.66
C TRP A 898 53.82 92.00 -138.89
#